data_AF-A0A850WP17-F1
#
_entry.id   AF-A0A850WP17-F1
#
_cell.length_a   1.000
_cell.length_b   1.000
_cell.length_c   1.000
_cell.angle_alpha   90.00
_cell.angle_beta   90.00
_cell.angle_gamma   90.00
#
_symmetry.space_group_name_H-M   'P 1'
#
loop_
_entity.id
_entity.type
_entity.pdbx_description
1 polymer ?
#
loop_
_entity_poly.entity_id
_entity_poly.type
_entity_poly.pdbx_seq_one_letter_code
_entity_poly.pdbx_strand_id
1 'polypeptide(L)'
;QLPDRFKFAPEMEGYIDEFLKSCDDTERQLAVVIGFSTLTNQGYPVFSGSSRVVVHLQPAALQKYIAWLKDMFLKPDFDCCLDFSSNRQKQNQENVNTAQYKINRLRKWIIHRLANIIESQAQKDESLVMDISRFCFFHAFFKAKKKTPQILEANVLPSEPLDEQAHSVTENYFFGLLQNLNTLPVLGDTAKAAALREKHIHGVTADGKLWIFLLVQYANKLLSSGHVKAVKPFTEEQRDAWERTLQAVKNLQKKENKSDSAKVVAFQQLLLLMAIHLFKNPSETMDVLSDLLNCTERAFSKEPENEKTDDAEPGWIEVMVEILLSLLAQPSLLLRRISKSVFVRICPNLTKRGLQLILDVLDPYEEQNEESAVVVMEESGKKIKSAQDADEEGSEGSSDENSEEENDSGDEEKNEEVDDNFRSQLMNVLQAGNVLVREGDESDEELDDEAMMALDKNISALFAEQQKRIQAKKDEKGRIRKEKILRRDFKIKVLDLIEAFLVKQSENPLVFDIIEPLLRVIEQCMTSDSDKQEVDFLQKTANIFRNSLCRAKQYCKRVGALKKDLHDFVERLVKKACKHTHSSVALYYFSASLYLLRVLKGNTSDKSSAPTPLPEKQSDAVPQAAQLLSTGCLDVERVAVLYREALTQLFSKRKSALTSSMFSDLFKRFPV
;
A
#
# COMPACT_ATOMS: atom_id res chain seq x y z
N GLN A 1 11.42 -8.16 -28.57
CA GLN A 1 12.71 -7.51 -28.22
C GLN A 1 12.54 -6.93 -26.83
N LEU A 2 13.35 -7.34 -25.86
CA LEU A 2 13.22 -6.95 -24.45
C LEU A 2 13.39 -5.41 -24.28
N PRO A 3 12.59 -4.73 -23.43
CA PRO A 3 12.65 -3.28 -23.19
C PRO A 3 13.98 -2.76 -22.61
N ASP A 4 14.80 -3.65 -22.04
CA ASP A 4 15.91 -3.29 -21.14
C ASP A 4 17.30 -3.34 -21.75
N ARG A 5 17.41 -3.69 -23.03
CA ARG A 5 18.72 -3.97 -23.66
C ARG A 5 19.64 -2.75 -23.83
N PHE A 6 19.16 -1.54 -23.55
CA PHE A 6 19.90 -0.29 -23.73
C PHE A 6 19.85 0.62 -22.48
N LYS A 7 19.70 0.03 -21.28
CA LYS A 7 19.85 0.76 -20.01
C LYS A 7 21.34 1.14 -19.82
N PHE A 8 21.60 2.31 -19.25
CA PHE A 8 22.94 2.78 -18.90
C PHE A 8 23.58 1.78 -17.93
N ALA A 9 24.84 1.41 -18.14
CA ALA A 9 25.50 0.45 -17.25
C ALA A 9 25.58 1.03 -15.82
N PRO A 10 25.24 0.27 -14.75
CA PRO A 10 25.30 0.76 -13.37
C PRO A 10 26.68 1.32 -12.99
N GLU A 11 27.74 0.75 -13.56
CA GLU A 11 29.13 1.19 -13.41
C GLU A 11 29.34 2.64 -13.87
N MET A 12 28.67 3.04 -14.95
CA MET A 12 28.75 4.41 -15.47
C MET A 12 27.99 5.39 -14.58
N GLU A 13 26.89 5.00 -13.94
CA GLU A 13 26.27 5.85 -12.91
C GLU A 13 27.23 6.07 -11.73
N GLY A 14 27.98 5.04 -11.33
CA GLY A 14 29.03 5.14 -10.32
C GLY A 14 30.12 6.16 -10.67
N TYR A 15 30.64 6.14 -11.90
CA TYR A 15 31.66 7.12 -12.32
C TYR A 15 31.13 8.56 -12.36
N ILE A 16 29.89 8.77 -12.79
CA ILE A 16 29.29 10.12 -12.79
C ILE A 16 29.04 10.58 -11.35
N ASP A 17 28.58 9.69 -10.47
CA ASP A 17 28.37 9.98 -9.06
C ASP A 17 29.69 10.44 -8.38
N GLU A 18 30.76 9.69 -8.58
CA GLU A 18 32.10 10.02 -8.06
C GLU A 18 32.64 11.34 -8.63
N PHE A 19 32.43 11.58 -9.94
CA PHE A 19 32.80 12.84 -10.57
C PHE A 19 32.03 14.02 -9.98
N LEU A 20 30.71 13.94 -9.86
CA LEU A 20 29.91 15.05 -9.33
C LEU A 20 30.19 15.32 -7.86
N LYS A 21 30.49 14.27 -7.09
CA LYS A 21 30.88 14.38 -5.68
C LYS A 21 32.21 15.10 -5.48
N SER A 22 33.16 14.95 -6.42
CA SER A 22 34.49 15.56 -6.35
C SER A 22 34.63 16.88 -7.12
N CYS A 23 33.63 17.23 -7.94
CA CYS A 23 33.67 18.42 -8.80
C CYS A 23 33.04 19.64 -8.12
N ASP A 24 33.84 20.68 -7.86
CA ASP A 24 33.37 21.95 -7.30
C ASP A 24 32.89 22.97 -8.35
N ASP A 25 33.11 22.69 -9.64
CA ASP A 25 32.78 23.59 -10.74
C ASP A 25 31.35 23.38 -11.25
N THR A 26 30.47 24.35 -10.97
CA THR A 26 29.06 24.32 -11.36
C THR A 26 28.83 24.15 -12.86
N GLU A 27 29.69 24.68 -13.72
CA GLU A 27 29.51 24.59 -15.17
C GLU A 27 29.88 23.20 -15.69
N ARG A 28 30.94 22.60 -15.13
CA ARG A 28 31.33 21.22 -15.46
C ARG A 28 30.30 20.21 -14.95
N GLN A 29 29.81 20.39 -13.72
CA GLN A 29 28.72 19.58 -13.19
C GLN A 29 27.50 19.61 -14.13
N LEU A 30 27.08 20.81 -14.54
CA LEU A 30 25.95 21.00 -15.45
C LEU A 30 26.21 20.37 -16.83
N ALA A 31 27.38 20.59 -17.41
CA ALA A 31 27.74 20.07 -18.72
C ALA A 31 27.72 18.53 -18.76
N VAL A 32 28.24 17.87 -17.72
CA VAL A 32 28.22 16.41 -17.61
C VAL A 32 26.79 15.89 -17.52
N VAL A 33 25.96 16.43 -16.61
CA VAL A 33 24.59 15.94 -16.42
C VAL A 33 23.72 16.21 -17.65
N ILE A 34 23.85 17.36 -18.31
CA ILE A 34 23.14 17.64 -19.57
C ILE A 34 23.64 16.73 -20.68
N GLY A 35 24.96 16.55 -20.83
CA GLY A 35 25.54 15.70 -21.87
C GLY A 35 25.05 14.25 -21.81
N PHE A 36 24.95 13.67 -20.60
CA PHE A 36 24.35 12.34 -20.46
C PHE A 36 22.83 12.33 -20.62
N SER A 37 22.15 13.44 -20.33
CA SER A 37 20.70 13.58 -20.56
C SER A 37 20.34 13.75 -22.04
N THR A 38 21.27 14.18 -22.90
CA THR A 38 21.06 14.34 -24.35
C THR A 38 21.46 13.11 -25.18
N LEU A 39 22.06 12.09 -24.56
CA LEU A 39 22.25 10.78 -25.18
C LEU A 39 20.90 10.03 -25.14
N THR A 40 20.27 9.81 -26.29
CA THR A 40 18.92 9.25 -26.36
C THR A 40 18.80 8.03 -27.27
N ASN A 41 17.87 7.14 -26.95
CA ASN A 41 17.41 6.06 -27.82
C ASN A 41 15.96 6.33 -28.20
N GLN A 42 15.72 6.75 -29.44
CA GLN A 42 14.40 7.15 -29.92
C GLN A 42 13.75 8.20 -28.99
N GLY A 43 14.52 9.21 -28.58
CA GLY A 43 14.05 10.31 -27.73
C GLY A 43 13.94 9.98 -26.24
N TYR A 44 14.27 8.77 -25.80
CA TYR A 44 14.39 8.45 -24.38
C TYR A 44 15.85 8.53 -23.94
N PRO A 45 16.22 9.39 -22.98
CA PRO A 45 17.59 9.46 -22.47
C PRO A 45 18.09 8.14 -21.87
N VAL A 46 19.36 7.81 -22.08
CA VAL A 46 19.97 6.60 -21.50
C VAL A 46 20.06 6.70 -19.99
N PHE A 47 20.35 7.90 -19.52
CA PHE A 47 20.45 8.22 -18.11
C PHE A 47 19.11 7.98 -17.42
N SER A 48 19.05 7.15 -16.38
CA SER A 48 17.77 6.80 -15.77
C SER A 48 17.09 8.01 -15.14
N GLY A 49 15.76 8.10 -15.30
CA GLY A 49 14.96 9.10 -14.60
C GLY A 49 15.11 9.00 -13.07
N SER A 50 15.36 7.81 -12.54
CA SER A 50 15.55 7.50 -11.11
C SER A 50 16.98 7.63 -10.59
N SER A 51 17.95 7.98 -11.44
CA SER A 51 19.36 8.04 -11.03
C SER A 51 19.60 9.07 -9.91
N ARG A 52 20.28 8.67 -8.84
CA ARG A 52 20.50 9.52 -7.64
C ARG A 52 21.67 10.50 -7.77
N VAL A 53 22.39 10.46 -8.88
CA VAL A 53 23.58 11.24 -9.18
C VAL A 53 23.38 12.77 -9.04
N VAL A 54 22.14 13.28 -9.19
CA VAL A 54 21.82 14.71 -8.96
C VAL A 54 21.93 15.16 -7.50
N VAL A 55 22.12 14.25 -6.55
CA VAL A 55 22.33 14.57 -5.11
C VAL A 55 23.56 15.44 -4.91
N HIS A 56 24.59 15.27 -5.74
CA HIS A 56 25.87 15.99 -5.62
C HIS A 56 25.94 17.32 -6.37
N LEU A 57 24.87 17.69 -7.09
CA LEU A 57 24.83 18.98 -7.78
C LEU A 57 24.77 20.13 -6.79
N GLN A 58 25.62 21.14 -7.00
CA GLN A 58 25.51 22.39 -6.28
C GLN A 58 24.19 23.09 -6.60
N PRO A 59 23.61 23.88 -5.67
CA PRO A 59 22.29 24.50 -5.85
C PRO A 59 22.14 25.30 -7.15
N ALA A 60 23.18 26.06 -7.54
CA ALA A 60 23.18 26.83 -8.78
C ALA A 60 23.16 25.94 -10.04
N ALA A 61 23.92 24.84 -10.04
CA ALA A 61 23.92 23.86 -11.14
C ALA A 61 22.58 23.13 -11.22
N LEU A 62 22.01 22.74 -10.08
CA LEU A 62 20.70 22.09 -10.00
C LEU A 62 19.58 22.99 -10.55
N GLN A 63 19.56 24.27 -10.18
CA GLN A 63 18.57 25.23 -10.72
C GLN A 63 18.68 25.38 -12.24
N LYS A 64 19.90 25.53 -12.77
CA LYS A 64 20.13 25.59 -14.23
C LYS A 64 19.69 24.30 -14.92
N TYR A 65 19.95 23.13 -14.31
CA TYR A 65 19.52 21.84 -14.86
C TYR A 65 18.00 21.69 -14.87
N ILE A 66 17.30 22.11 -13.82
CA ILE A 66 15.83 22.10 -13.78
C ILE A 66 15.25 23.04 -14.84
N ALA A 67 15.83 24.23 -15.03
CA ALA A 67 15.42 25.15 -16.07
C ALA A 67 15.59 24.52 -17.46
N TRP A 68 16.71 23.84 -17.72
CA TRP A 68 16.94 23.09 -18.95
C TRP A 68 15.92 21.96 -19.14
N LEU A 69 15.62 21.18 -18.11
CA LEU A 69 14.59 20.13 -18.16
C LEU A 69 13.22 20.70 -18.53
N LYS A 70 12.82 21.81 -17.91
CA LYS A 70 11.54 22.48 -18.20
C LYS A 70 11.49 23.01 -19.62
N ASP A 71 12.57 23.60 -20.12
CA ASP A 71 12.64 24.09 -21.50
C ASP A 71 12.55 22.93 -22.50
N MET A 72 13.31 21.84 -22.30
CA MET A 72 13.24 20.63 -23.14
C MET A 72 11.87 19.95 -23.10
N PHE A 73 11.13 20.03 -22.00
CA PHE A 73 9.77 19.52 -21.92
C PHE A 73 8.81 20.32 -22.79
N LEU A 74 8.92 21.65 -22.71
CA LEU A 74 8.07 22.58 -23.44
C LEU A 74 8.43 22.61 -24.93
N LYS A 75 9.72 22.71 -25.25
CA LYS A 75 10.28 22.77 -26.60
C LYS A 75 11.38 21.72 -26.74
N PRO A 76 11.03 20.46 -27.05
CA PRO A 76 12.01 19.42 -27.33
C PRO A 76 12.94 19.82 -28.48
N ASP A 77 14.23 19.94 -28.21
CA ASP A 77 15.28 20.14 -29.22
C ASP A 77 16.04 18.83 -29.42
N PHE A 78 15.73 18.09 -30.49
CA PHE A 78 16.45 16.85 -30.81
C PHE A 78 17.74 17.08 -31.59
N ASP A 79 18.00 18.30 -32.08
CA ASP A 79 19.25 18.61 -32.79
C ASP A 79 20.44 18.65 -31.82
N CYS A 80 20.17 18.98 -30.55
CA CYS A 80 21.16 18.89 -29.47
C CYS A 80 21.32 17.46 -28.91
N CYS A 81 20.50 16.49 -29.35
CA CYS A 81 20.48 15.12 -28.84
C CYS A 81 21.23 14.15 -29.76
N LEU A 82 21.97 13.22 -29.17
CA LEU A 82 22.67 12.16 -29.89
C LEU A 82 21.83 10.88 -29.86
N ASP A 83 21.24 10.50 -31.00
CA ASP A 83 20.37 9.32 -31.13
C ASP A 83 21.16 8.07 -31.60
N PHE A 84 21.33 7.09 -30.72
CA PHE A 84 22.06 5.84 -31.00
C PHE A 84 21.15 4.66 -31.37
N SER A 85 19.90 4.93 -31.77
CA SER A 85 18.98 3.90 -32.26
C SER A 85 19.59 3.04 -33.39
N SER A 86 19.39 1.71 -33.32
CA SER A 86 19.87 0.78 -34.35
C SER A 86 19.16 0.96 -35.70
N ASN A 87 19.81 0.55 -36.80
CA ASN A 87 19.21 0.61 -38.15
C ASN A 87 17.89 -0.17 -38.25
N ARG A 88 17.78 -1.31 -37.55
CA ARG A 88 16.54 -2.10 -37.48
C ARG A 88 15.41 -1.37 -36.75
N GLN A 89 15.74 -0.63 -35.69
CA GLN A 89 14.78 0.22 -34.98
C GLN A 89 14.30 1.40 -35.81
N LYS A 90 15.19 1.96 -36.65
CA LYS A 90 14.86 3.04 -37.59
C LYS A 90 13.93 2.55 -38.72
N GLN A 91 14.19 1.35 -39.28
CA GLN A 91 13.37 0.76 -40.34
C GLN A 91 11.97 0.33 -39.87
N ASN A 92 11.83 -0.22 -38.65
CA ASN A 92 10.54 -0.63 -38.11
C ASN A 92 9.55 0.54 -37.85
N GLN A 93 10.03 1.80 -37.91
CA GLN A 93 9.25 3.00 -37.55
C GLN A 93 8.69 3.78 -38.74
N GLU A 94 8.94 3.39 -39.99
CA GLU A 94 8.43 4.09 -41.17
C GLU A 94 6.88 4.16 -41.22
N ASN A 95 6.18 3.37 -40.40
CA ASN A 95 4.71 3.29 -40.36
C ASN A 95 4.02 4.10 -39.23
N VAL A 96 4.75 4.79 -38.34
CA VAL A 96 4.18 5.57 -37.21
C VAL A 96 4.75 6.99 -37.19
N ASN A 97 4.02 7.97 -36.68
CA ASN A 97 4.45 9.38 -36.56
C ASN A 97 5.66 9.52 -35.60
N THR A 98 6.85 9.26 -36.13
CA THR A 98 8.12 9.05 -35.39
C THR A 98 8.51 10.24 -34.52
N ALA A 99 8.24 11.48 -34.93
CA ALA A 99 8.58 12.67 -34.16
C ALA A 99 7.76 12.78 -32.86
N GLN A 100 6.43 12.60 -32.95
CA GLN A 100 5.56 12.65 -31.79
C GLN A 100 5.88 11.56 -30.76
N TYR A 101 6.21 10.36 -31.26
CA TYR A 101 6.64 9.25 -30.40
C TYR A 101 7.92 9.59 -29.60
N LYS A 102 8.93 10.17 -30.26
CA LYS A 102 10.17 10.61 -29.59
C LYS A 102 9.90 11.71 -28.56
N ILE A 103 9.05 12.69 -28.89
CA ILE A 103 8.63 13.78 -27.97
C ILE A 103 7.96 13.21 -26.73
N ASN A 104 7.01 12.31 -26.89
CA ASN A 104 6.27 11.72 -25.77
C ASN A 104 7.21 10.93 -24.85
N ARG A 105 8.17 10.18 -25.41
CA ARG A 105 9.18 9.46 -24.62
C ARG A 105 10.10 10.41 -23.84
N LEU A 106 10.54 11.50 -24.46
CA LEU A 106 11.36 12.50 -23.79
C LEU A 106 10.58 13.17 -22.64
N ARG A 107 9.37 13.64 -22.90
CA ARG A 107 8.51 14.29 -21.89
C ARG A 107 8.22 13.37 -20.71
N LYS A 108 7.95 12.08 -20.99
CA LYS A 108 7.80 11.05 -19.96
C LYS A 108 9.03 10.97 -19.06
N TRP A 109 10.22 10.91 -19.66
CA TRP A 109 11.47 10.87 -18.91
C TRP A 109 11.70 12.15 -18.08
N ILE A 110 11.45 13.33 -18.66
CA ILE A 110 11.67 14.61 -17.98
C ILE A 110 10.78 14.74 -16.74
N ILE A 111 9.48 14.42 -16.85
CA ILE A 111 8.57 14.52 -15.70
C ILE A 111 8.98 13.53 -14.61
N HIS A 112 9.36 12.30 -14.98
CA HIS A 112 9.90 11.34 -14.03
C HIS A 112 11.16 11.89 -13.33
N ARG A 113 12.08 12.49 -14.10
CA ARG A 113 13.30 13.10 -13.58
C ARG A 113 13.01 14.23 -12.60
N LEU A 114 12.09 15.12 -12.95
CA LEU A 114 11.65 16.22 -12.09
C LEU A 114 11.02 15.71 -10.78
N ALA A 115 10.18 14.67 -10.84
CA ALA A 115 9.60 14.05 -9.66
C ALA A 115 10.66 13.45 -8.71
N ASN A 116 11.66 12.74 -9.27
CA ASN A 116 12.74 12.14 -8.49
C ASN A 116 13.75 13.16 -7.95
N ILE A 117 13.90 14.31 -8.64
CA ILE A 117 14.66 15.43 -8.09
C ILE A 117 14.08 15.88 -6.76
N ILE A 118 12.78 15.76 -6.47
CA ILE A 118 12.24 16.11 -5.13
C ILE A 118 12.61 15.05 -4.09
N GLU A 119 12.63 13.77 -4.46
CA GLU A 119 12.95 12.65 -3.57
C GLU A 119 14.41 12.61 -3.13
N SER A 120 15.32 13.10 -3.97
CA SER A 120 16.76 13.03 -3.71
C SER A 120 17.19 13.75 -2.41
N GLN A 121 18.35 13.44 -1.85
CA GLN A 121 18.89 14.17 -0.69
C GLN A 121 19.67 15.44 -1.08
N ALA A 122 19.53 15.93 -2.31
CA ALA A 122 20.23 17.14 -2.76
C ALA A 122 19.84 18.36 -1.91
N GLN A 123 20.74 19.35 -1.82
CA GLN A 123 20.42 20.63 -1.20
C GLN A 123 19.32 21.34 -2.01
N LYS A 124 18.13 21.47 -1.42
CA LYS A 124 16.96 22.07 -2.05
C LYS A 124 16.31 23.06 -1.10
N ASP A 125 15.79 24.12 -1.68
CA ASP A 125 14.95 25.08 -1.00
C ASP A 125 13.46 24.81 -1.26
N GLU A 126 12.61 25.46 -0.48
CA GLU A 126 11.16 25.32 -0.62
C GLU A 126 10.63 25.88 -1.94
N SER A 127 11.30 26.89 -2.49
CA SER A 127 10.95 27.49 -3.78
C SER A 127 11.07 26.49 -4.92
N LEU A 128 12.17 25.72 -4.96
CA LEU A 128 12.44 24.72 -5.98
C LEU A 128 11.45 23.56 -5.87
N VAL A 129 11.14 23.11 -4.65
CA VAL A 129 10.11 22.08 -4.44
C VAL A 129 8.75 22.55 -4.94
N MET A 130 8.33 23.78 -4.59
CA MET A 130 7.08 24.36 -5.11
C MET A 130 7.10 24.52 -6.63
N ASP A 131 8.21 24.97 -7.20
CA ASP A 131 8.38 25.25 -8.63
C ASP A 131 8.30 23.97 -9.48
N ILE A 132 8.90 22.87 -9.02
CA ILE A 132 8.74 21.56 -9.67
C ILE A 132 7.29 21.05 -9.50
N SER A 133 6.75 21.13 -8.28
CA SER A 133 5.41 20.60 -7.98
C SER A 133 4.32 21.31 -8.79
N ARG A 134 4.40 22.64 -8.93
CA ARG A 134 3.45 23.42 -9.74
C ARG A 134 3.58 23.12 -11.22
N PHE A 135 4.80 22.95 -11.72
CA PHE A 135 5.05 22.59 -13.11
C PHE A 135 4.44 21.22 -13.44
N CYS A 136 4.73 20.19 -12.63
CA CYS A 136 4.14 18.86 -12.82
C CYS A 136 2.61 18.88 -12.71
N PHE A 137 2.05 19.59 -11.71
CA PHE A 137 0.61 19.73 -11.55
C PHE A 137 -0.06 20.43 -12.75
N PHE A 138 0.52 21.53 -13.22
CA PHE A 138 -0.02 22.30 -14.34
C PHE A 138 -0.05 21.46 -15.61
N HIS A 139 1.06 20.80 -15.97
CA HIS A 139 1.13 20.00 -17.18
C HIS A 139 0.40 18.66 -17.08
N ALA A 140 0.11 18.17 -15.86
CA ALA A 140 -0.79 17.03 -15.67
C ALA A 140 -2.25 17.41 -15.98
N PHE A 141 -2.78 18.48 -15.36
CA PHE A 141 -4.23 18.72 -15.29
C PHE A 141 -4.73 19.95 -16.04
N PHE A 142 -3.84 20.81 -16.56
CA PHE A 142 -4.22 22.07 -17.17
C PHE A 142 -3.51 22.31 -18.52
N LYS A 143 -4.12 23.18 -19.34
CA LYS A 143 -3.59 23.68 -20.61
C LYS A 143 -3.76 25.19 -20.65
N ALA A 144 -2.70 25.93 -20.99
CA ALA A 144 -2.81 27.37 -21.22
C ALA A 144 -3.57 27.65 -22.53
N LYS A 145 -4.55 28.57 -22.50
CA LYS A 145 -5.25 29.02 -23.72
C LYS A 145 -4.43 30.06 -24.48
N LYS A 146 -3.71 30.92 -23.75
CA LYS A 146 -2.82 31.97 -24.25
C LYS A 146 -1.63 32.11 -23.31
N LYS A 147 -0.51 32.64 -23.82
CA LYS A 147 0.65 33.00 -22.98
C LYS A 147 0.23 34.08 -21.98
N THR A 148 0.53 33.89 -20.70
CA THR A 148 0.18 34.86 -19.67
C THR A 148 1.23 34.95 -18.56
N PRO A 149 1.77 36.15 -18.25
CA PRO A 149 2.76 36.36 -17.19
C PRO A 149 2.22 36.10 -15.77
N GLN A 150 0.90 35.99 -15.62
CA GLN A 150 0.24 35.78 -14.32
C GLN A 150 0.44 34.38 -13.74
N ILE A 151 0.74 33.40 -14.60
CA ILE A 151 0.95 32.00 -14.22
C ILE A 151 2.26 31.59 -14.86
N LEU A 152 3.28 31.30 -14.04
CA LEU A 152 4.65 31.05 -14.50
C LEU A 152 4.70 29.90 -15.52
N GLU A 153 3.90 28.87 -15.28
CA GLU A 153 3.77 27.66 -16.08
C GLU A 153 3.01 27.89 -17.40
N ALA A 154 2.32 29.03 -17.54
CA ALA A 154 1.65 29.47 -18.76
C ALA A 154 2.42 30.54 -19.53
N ASN A 155 3.64 30.90 -19.10
CA ASN A 155 4.49 31.87 -19.79
C ASN A 155 4.94 31.36 -21.17
N VAL A 156 5.25 30.06 -21.23
CA VAL A 156 5.75 29.39 -22.42
C VAL A 156 4.78 28.26 -22.76
N LEU A 157 4.21 28.33 -23.96
CA LEU A 157 3.38 27.25 -24.49
C LEU A 157 4.28 26.11 -24.98
N PRO A 158 3.91 24.85 -24.76
CA PRO A 158 4.58 23.72 -25.40
C PRO A 158 4.59 23.90 -26.93
N SER A 159 5.71 23.57 -27.59
CA SER A 159 5.80 23.61 -29.06
C SER A 159 4.79 22.67 -29.69
N GLU A 160 4.74 21.43 -29.19
CA GLU A 160 3.72 20.43 -29.53
C GLU A 160 2.76 20.21 -28.35
N PRO A 161 1.44 20.17 -28.56
CA PRO A 161 0.48 19.91 -27.48
C PRO A 161 0.70 18.52 -26.88
N LEU A 162 0.36 18.37 -25.59
CA LEU A 162 0.32 17.06 -24.96
C LEU A 162 -0.96 16.32 -25.37
N ASP A 163 -0.79 15.09 -25.81
CA ASP A 163 -1.88 14.14 -26.05
C ASP A 163 -2.39 13.56 -24.72
N GLU A 164 -3.50 12.82 -24.81
CA GLU A 164 -4.17 12.25 -23.63
C GLU A 164 -3.29 11.24 -22.88
N GLN A 165 -2.49 10.46 -23.61
CA GLN A 165 -1.56 9.50 -23.03
C GLN A 165 -0.43 10.19 -22.25
N ALA A 166 0.14 11.27 -22.77
CA ALA A 166 1.16 12.07 -22.10
C ALA A 166 0.59 12.75 -20.84
N HIS A 167 -0.67 13.20 -20.88
CA HIS A 167 -1.36 13.71 -19.69
C HIS A 167 -1.52 12.63 -18.62
N SER A 168 -2.00 11.43 -18.97
CA SER A 168 -2.16 10.31 -18.04
C SER A 168 -0.83 9.88 -17.41
N VAL A 169 0.25 9.85 -18.19
CA VAL A 169 1.60 9.55 -17.67
C VAL A 169 2.09 10.64 -16.71
N THR A 170 1.90 11.91 -17.07
CA THR A 170 2.29 13.06 -16.23
C THR A 170 1.49 13.09 -14.92
N GLU A 171 0.20 12.75 -15.00
CA GLU A 171 -0.70 12.57 -13.85
C GLU A 171 -0.15 11.50 -12.89
N ASN A 172 0.21 10.32 -13.38
CA ASN A 172 0.76 9.25 -12.52
C ASN A 172 2.04 9.68 -11.80
N TYR A 173 2.97 10.33 -12.50
CA TYR A 173 4.17 10.87 -11.86
C TYR A 173 3.88 12.00 -10.88
N PHE A 174 2.84 12.81 -11.12
CA PHE A 174 2.41 13.83 -10.17
C PHE A 174 1.91 13.20 -8.85
N PHE A 175 1.16 12.09 -8.90
CA PHE A 175 0.74 11.40 -7.68
C PHE A 175 1.92 10.72 -6.94
N GLY A 176 2.91 10.21 -7.67
CA GLY A 176 4.19 9.80 -7.09
C GLY A 176 4.94 10.96 -6.42
N LEU A 177 4.99 12.12 -7.08
CA LEU A 177 5.53 13.35 -6.50
C LEU A 177 4.74 13.78 -5.25
N LEU A 178 3.41 13.67 -5.25
CA LEU A 178 2.56 14.00 -4.10
C LEU A 178 2.85 13.07 -2.90
N GLN A 179 3.16 11.80 -3.17
CA GLN A 179 3.67 10.88 -2.17
C GLN A 179 4.99 11.38 -1.59
N ASN A 180 5.95 11.74 -2.44
CA ASN A 180 7.24 12.28 -2.02
C ASN A 180 7.08 13.57 -1.20
N LEU A 181 6.15 14.47 -1.59
CA LEU A 181 5.84 15.66 -0.81
C LEU A 181 5.24 15.32 0.57
N ASN A 182 4.47 14.24 0.71
CA ASN A 182 3.92 13.83 2.00
C ASN A 182 5.00 13.24 2.93
N THR A 183 6.04 12.64 2.35
CA THR A 183 7.15 12.03 3.08
C THR A 183 8.33 12.98 3.29
N LEU A 184 8.36 14.12 2.59
CA LEU A 184 9.45 15.09 2.61
C LEU A 184 9.71 15.61 4.03
N PRO A 185 10.95 15.49 4.55
CA PRO A 185 11.36 16.14 5.78
C PRO A 185 11.28 17.66 5.66
N VAL A 186 11.08 18.36 6.78
CA VAL A 186 11.01 19.82 6.77
C VAL A 186 12.34 20.42 6.31
N LEU A 187 12.28 21.29 5.31
CA LEU A 187 13.44 21.95 4.72
C LEU A 187 13.81 23.23 5.47
N GLY A 188 15.07 23.68 5.29
CA GLY A 188 15.60 24.93 5.83
C GLY A 188 16.10 24.87 7.28
N ASP A 189 16.88 25.88 7.65
CA ASP A 189 17.64 25.90 8.92
C ASP A 189 17.01 26.78 10.02
N THR A 190 15.72 27.11 9.87
CA THR A 190 15.02 27.90 10.88
C THR A 190 14.81 27.10 12.17
N ALA A 191 14.77 27.76 13.32
CA ALA A 191 14.49 27.11 14.61
C ALA A 191 13.14 26.36 14.62
N LYS A 192 12.14 26.88 13.88
CA LYS A 192 10.85 26.20 13.71
C LYS A 192 11.00 24.93 12.88
N ALA A 193 11.72 24.97 11.77
CA ALA A 193 11.99 23.79 10.94
C ALA A 193 12.76 22.71 11.72
N ALA A 194 13.76 23.11 12.51
CA ALA A 194 14.50 22.19 13.39
C ALA A 194 13.57 21.49 14.41
N ALA A 195 12.71 22.25 15.10
CA ALA A 195 11.76 21.70 16.06
C ALA A 195 10.73 20.74 15.41
N LEU A 196 10.33 21.00 14.15
CA LEU A 196 9.44 20.11 13.41
C LEU A 196 10.15 18.80 13.00
N ARG A 197 11.45 18.87 12.64
CA ARG A 197 12.27 17.69 12.34
C ARG A 197 12.48 16.80 13.57
N GLU A 198 12.76 17.39 14.74
CA GLU A 198 12.87 16.66 16.01
C GLU A 198 11.57 15.91 16.37
N LYS A 199 10.42 16.49 16.00
CA LYS A 199 9.11 15.86 16.18
C LYS A 199 8.76 14.84 15.07
N HIS A 200 9.67 14.59 14.13
CA HIS A 200 9.46 13.72 12.97
C HIS A 200 8.19 14.08 12.16
N ILE A 201 7.88 15.38 12.05
CA ILE A 201 6.77 15.86 11.23
C ILE A 201 7.26 15.96 9.77
N HIS A 202 6.50 15.35 8.87
CA HIS A 202 6.80 15.32 7.43
C HIS A 202 5.68 16.02 6.64
N GLY A 203 5.99 16.42 5.41
CA GLY A 203 5.02 16.96 4.48
C GLY A 203 4.53 18.38 4.80
N VAL A 204 5.33 19.14 5.53
CA VAL A 204 5.10 20.55 5.85
C VAL A 204 6.27 21.43 5.41
N THR A 205 6.00 22.70 5.17
CA THR A 205 7.01 23.75 5.02
C THR A 205 7.63 24.13 6.36
N ALA A 206 8.67 24.95 6.36
CA ALA A 206 9.34 25.53 7.52
C ALA A 206 8.38 26.36 8.40
N ASP A 207 7.32 26.90 7.79
CA ASP A 207 6.23 27.60 8.46
C ASP A 207 5.16 26.67 9.08
N GLY A 208 5.27 25.35 8.86
CA GLY A 208 4.31 24.35 9.33
C GLY A 208 3.07 24.19 8.43
N LYS A 209 3.03 24.80 7.24
CA LYS A 209 1.92 24.62 6.29
C LYS A 209 2.10 23.33 5.49
N LEU A 210 1.02 22.59 5.27
CA LEU A 210 1.06 21.37 4.46
C LEU A 210 1.39 21.68 3.00
N TRP A 211 2.30 20.93 2.36
CA TRP A 211 2.61 21.07 0.93
C TRP A 211 1.36 20.90 0.06
N ILE A 212 0.52 19.91 0.40
CA ILE A 212 -0.73 19.66 -0.30
C ILE A 212 -1.70 20.84 -0.22
N PHE A 213 -1.70 21.59 0.89
CA PHE A 213 -2.52 22.79 1.01
C PHE A 213 -2.07 23.90 0.05
N LEU A 214 -0.76 24.09 -0.12
CA LEU A 214 -0.21 25.05 -1.09
C LEU A 214 -0.56 24.67 -2.53
N LEU A 215 -0.55 23.37 -2.85
CA LEU A 215 -0.97 22.85 -4.15
C LEU A 215 -2.47 23.06 -4.40
N VAL A 216 -3.32 22.78 -3.42
CA VAL A 216 -4.77 23.03 -3.52
C VAL A 216 -5.06 24.52 -3.69
N GLN A 217 -4.35 25.41 -2.99
CA GLN A 217 -4.47 26.85 -3.22
C GLN A 217 -4.07 27.26 -4.63
N TYR A 218 -3.00 26.65 -5.17
CA TYR A 218 -2.57 26.87 -6.54
C TYR A 218 -3.62 26.37 -7.55
N ALA A 219 -4.13 25.15 -7.36
CA ALA A 219 -5.21 24.59 -8.16
C ALA A 219 -6.45 25.49 -8.16
N ASN A 220 -6.83 26.05 -7.01
CA ASN A 220 -7.95 26.97 -6.90
C ASN A 220 -7.74 28.26 -7.72
N LYS A 221 -6.51 28.79 -7.73
CA LYS A 221 -6.15 29.95 -8.57
C LYS A 221 -6.26 29.60 -10.06
N LEU A 222 -5.85 28.40 -10.46
CA LEU A 222 -5.97 27.95 -11.86
C LEU A 222 -7.43 27.75 -12.28
N LEU A 223 -8.26 27.13 -11.44
CA LEU A 223 -9.69 26.92 -11.70
C LEU A 223 -10.48 28.24 -11.79
N SER A 224 -10.02 29.28 -11.09
CA SER A 224 -10.61 30.62 -11.11
C SER A 224 -10.12 31.49 -12.29
N SER A 225 -9.06 31.07 -12.98
CA SER A 225 -8.44 31.85 -14.05
C SER A 225 -9.12 31.60 -15.40
N GLY A 226 -9.42 32.68 -16.14
CA GLY A 226 -9.94 32.58 -17.51
C GLY A 226 -8.90 32.16 -18.56
N HIS A 227 -7.61 32.29 -18.22
CA HIS A 227 -6.48 32.13 -19.14
C HIS A 227 -6.04 30.68 -19.35
N VAL A 228 -6.49 29.77 -18.47
CA VAL A 228 -6.13 28.36 -18.47
C VAL A 228 -7.41 27.53 -18.59
N LYS A 229 -7.30 26.32 -19.15
CA LYS A 229 -8.38 25.34 -19.22
C LYS A 229 -7.91 24.06 -18.51
N ALA A 230 -8.76 23.47 -17.68
CA ALA A 230 -8.51 22.11 -17.19
C ALA A 230 -8.57 21.12 -18.36
N VAL A 231 -7.69 20.13 -18.35
CA VAL A 231 -7.66 19.03 -19.34
C VAL A 231 -8.99 18.28 -19.29
N LYS A 232 -9.45 17.96 -18.07
CA LYS A 232 -10.77 17.44 -17.76
C LYS A 232 -11.54 18.53 -16.98
N PRO A 233 -12.44 19.29 -17.62
CA PRO A 233 -13.22 20.33 -16.93
C PRO A 233 -14.13 19.73 -15.86
N PHE A 234 -14.25 20.41 -14.73
CA PHE A 234 -15.16 20.00 -13.66
C PHE A 234 -16.61 20.23 -14.08
N THR A 235 -17.48 19.29 -13.70
CA THR A 235 -18.94 19.49 -13.70
C THR A 235 -19.35 20.53 -12.65
N GLU A 236 -20.59 21.00 -12.71
CA GLU A 236 -21.12 21.93 -11.69
C GLU A 236 -21.07 21.29 -10.29
N GLU A 237 -21.49 20.03 -10.17
CA GLU A 237 -21.43 19.26 -8.92
C GLU A 237 -20.00 19.14 -8.37
N GLN A 238 -19.01 18.86 -9.24
CA GLN A 238 -17.61 18.77 -8.85
C GLN A 238 -17.04 20.12 -8.39
N ARG A 239 -17.47 21.22 -9.03
CA ARG A 239 -17.11 22.58 -8.61
C ARG A 239 -17.70 22.94 -7.27
N ASP A 240 -18.95 22.57 -7.02
CA ASP A 240 -19.61 22.81 -5.74
C ASP A 240 -18.95 22.00 -4.62
N ALA A 241 -18.63 20.72 -4.87
CA ALA A 241 -17.89 19.88 -3.92
C ALA A 241 -16.49 20.45 -3.62
N TRP A 242 -15.79 20.94 -4.64
CA TRP A 242 -14.50 21.62 -4.48
C TRP A 242 -14.61 22.85 -3.57
N GLU A 243 -15.56 23.75 -3.82
CA GLU A 243 -15.73 24.97 -3.03
C GLU A 243 -16.15 24.64 -1.59
N ARG A 244 -17.07 23.69 -1.37
CA ARG A 244 -17.45 23.20 -0.04
C ARG A 244 -16.22 22.66 0.71
N THR A 245 -15.36 21.92 0.02
CA THR A 245 -14.10 21.39 0.59
C THR A 245 -13.17 22.51 1.04
N LEU A 246 -12.99 23.54 0.22
CA LEU A 246 -12.17 24.70 0.59
C LEU A 246 -12.76 25.46 1.78
N GLN A 247 -14.09 25.59 1.85
CA GLN A 247 -14.77 26.22 2.97
C GLN A 247 -14.61 25.40 4.26
N ALA A 248 -14.78 24.08 4.18
CA ALA A 248 -14.55 23.17 5.31
C ALA A 248 -13.11 23.27 5.83
N VAL A 249 -12.11 23.24 4.94
CA VAL A 249 -10.70 23.41 5.33
C VAL A 249 -10.43 24.76 6.00
N LYS A 250 -10.98 25.86 5.46
CA LYS A 250 -10.86 27.20 6.09
C LYS A 250 -11.52 27.23 7.47
N ASN A 251 -12.66 26.56 7.65
CA ASN A 251 -13.36 26.49 8.93
C ASN A 251 -12.57 25.66 9.95
N LEU A 252 -11.92 24.58 9.52
CA LEU A 252 -11.04 23.77 10.34
C LEU A 252 -9.80 24.55 10.81
N GLN A 253 -9.15 25.31 9.91
CA GLN A 253 -8.00 26.16 10.27
C GLN A 253 -8.35 27.24 11.31
N LYS A 254 -9.56 27.79 11.26
CA LYS A 254 -10.05 28.73 12.30
C LYS A 254 -10.26 28.07 13.67
N LYS A 255 -10.45 26.75 13.71
CA LYS A 255 -10.72 25.96 14.93
C LYS A 255 -9.46 25.39 15.58
N GLU A 256 -8.27 25.58 15.00
CA GLU A 256 -7.00 24.96 15.40
C GLU A 256 -6.58 25.25 16.86
N ASN A 257 -7.09 26.33 17.46
CA ASN A 257 -6.79 26.74 18.85
C ASN A 257 -7.57 25.96 19.94
N LYS A 258 -8.28 24.87 19.61
CA LYS A 258 -9.13 24.09 20.53
C LYS A 258 -8.56 22.70 20.81
N SER A 259 -9.05 22.00 21.85
CA SER A 259 -8.56 20.68 22.31
C SER A 259 -8.60 19.55 21.27
N ASP A 260 -9.23 19.77 20.10
CA ASP A 260 -9.38 18.80 19.01
C ASP A 260 -8.30 18.93 17.91
N SER A 261 -7.12 19.47 18.21
CA SER A 261 -6.07 19.72 17.20
C SER A 261 -5.70 18.48 16.37
N ALA A 262 -5.64 17.29 17.00
CA ALA A 262 -5.38 16.04 16.31
C ALA A 262 -6.47 15.67 15.29
N LYS A 263 -7.75 15.86 15.66
CA LYS A 263 -8.90 15.62 14.77
C LYS A 263 -8.90 16.62 13.62
N VAL A 264 -8.71 17.91 13.91
CA VAL A 264 -8.66 18.98 12.90
C VAL A 264 -7.63 18.66 11.81
N VAL A 265 -6.40 18.27 12.21
CA VAL A 265 -5.34 17.90 11.26
C VAL A 265 -5.73 16.67 10.44
N ALA A 266 -6.37 15.67 11.05
CA ALA A 266 -6.77 14.43 10.38
C ALA A 266 -7.80 14.69 9.26
N PHE A 267 -8.89 15.42 9.58
CA PHE A 267 -9.90 15.81 8.60
C PHE A 267 -9.34 16.74 7.52
N GLN A 268 -8.53 17.73 7.90
CA GLN A 268 -7.90 18.63 6.93
C GLN A 268 -7.02 17.86 5.93
N GLN A 269 -6.24 16.88 6.40
CA GLN A 269 -5.37 16.09 5.53
C GLN A 269 -6.17 15.25 4.53
N LEU A 270 -7.25 14.59 4.97
CA LEU A 270 -8.13 13.82 4.07
C LEU A 270 -8.86 14.72 3.06
N LEU A 271 -9.44 15.83 3.50
CA LEU A 271 -10.17 16.75 2.63
C LEU A 271 -9.26 17.30 1.51
N LEU A 272 -8.03 17.70 1.85
CA LEU A 272 -7.07 18.18 0.86
C LEU A 272 -6.62 17.07 -0.10
N LEU A 273 -6.49 15.84 0.39
CA LEU A 273 -6.14 14.69 -0.44
C LEU A 273 -7.26 14.37 -1.43
N MET A 274 -8.50 14.27 -0.96
CA MET A 274 -9.67 14.01 -1.79
C MET A 274 -9.91 15.12 -2.80
N ALA A 275 -9.68 16.39 -2.43
CA ALA A 275 -9.73 17.51 -3.37
C ALA A 275 -8.78 17.30 -4.56
N ILE A 276 -7.53 16.86 -4.32
CA ILE A 276 -6.60 16.57 -5.42
C ILE A 276 -7.02 15.32 -6.21
N HIS A 277 -7.58 14.30 -5.56
CA HIS A 277 -8.02 13.09 -6.25
C HIS A 277 -9.20 13.32 -7.21
N LEU A 278 -9.99 14.41 -7.04
CA LEU A 278 -10.99 14.83 -8.02
C LEU A 278 -10.41 15.06 -9.42
N PHE A 279 -9.13 15.44 -9.53
CA PHE A 279 -8.47 15.60 -10.83
C PHE A 279 -8.12 14.27 -11.52
N LYS A 280 -8.00 13.18 -10.75
CA LYS A 280 -7.65 11.84 -11.22
C LYS A 280 -8.88 11.04 -11.58
N ASN A 281 -9.69 10.72 -10.56
CA ASN A 281 -10.86 9.87 -10.67
C ASN A 281 -12.08 10.59 -10.05
N PRO A 282 -12.71 11.54 -10.78
CA PRO A 282 -13.78 12.34 -10.22
C PRO A 282 -15.01 11.51 -9.83
N SER A 283 -15.37 10.46 -10.58
CA SER A 283 -16.55 9.62 -10.28
C SER A 283 -16.44 8.94 -8.92
N GLU A 284 -15.34 8.20 -8.69
CA GLU A 284 -15.10 7.47 -7.43
C GLU A 284 -14.84 8.42 -6.25
N THR A 285 -14.23 9.59 -6.50
CA THR A 285 -13.85 10.52 -5.44
C THR A 285 -15.04 11.34 -4.92
N MET A 286 -16.05 11.61 -5.75
CA MET A 286 -17.18 12.44 -5.36
C MET A 286 -17.99 11.83 -4.22
N ASP A 287 -18.25 10.52 -4.27
CA ASP A 287 -18.98 9.80 -3.22
C ASP A 287 -18.22 9.87 -1.89
N VAL A 288 -16.95 9.49 -1.92
CA VAL A 288 -16.06 9.54 -0.74
C VAL A 288 -15.92 10.95 -0.17
N LEU A 289 -15.84 11.97 -1.04
CA LEU A 289 -15.71 13.36 -0.62
C LEU A 289 -17.01 13.90 0.00
N SER A 290 -18.16 13.53 -0.55
CA SER A 290 -19.47 13.87 0.01
C SER A 290 -19.62 13.30 1.42
N ASP A 291 -19.31 12.01 1.59
CA ASP A 291 -19.36 11.35 2.90
C ASP A 291 -18.37 11.96 3.88
N LEU A 292 -17.17 12.32 3.42
CA LEU A 292 -16.17 13.00 4.25
C LEU A 292 -16.60 14.40 4.67
N LEU A 293 -17.26 15.17 3.81
CA LEU A 293 -17.79 16.50 4.14
C LEU A 293 -18.88 16.39 5.20
N ASN A 294 -19.85 15.48 5.00
CA ASN A 294 -20.91 15.21 5.96
C ASN A 294 -20.34 14.71 7.30
N CYS A 295 -19.35 13.81 7.25
CA CYS A 295 -18.64 13.32 8.42
C CYS A 295 -17.89 14.45 9.16
N THR A 296 -17.30 15.40 8.44
CA THR A 296 -16.66 16.59 9.03
C THR A 296 -17.69 17.45 9.75
N GLU A 297 -18.85 17.70 9.14
CA GLU A 297 -19.91 18.47 9.79
C GLU A 297 -20.40 17.79 11.06
N ARG A 298 -20.68 16.48 11.01
CA ARG A 298 -21.09 15.69 12.18
C ARG A 298 -20.03 15.70 13.30
N ALA A 299 -18.76 15.47 12.96
CA ALA A 299 -17.67 15.40 13.93
C ALA A 299 -17.39 16.71 14.68
N PHE A 300 -17.72 17.85 14.07
CA PHE A 300 -17.50 19.18 14.65
C PHE A 300 -18.79 19.95 14.99
N SER A 301 -19.95 19.30 14.86
CA SER A 301 -21.23 19.81 15.32
C SER A 301 -21.38 19.60 16.84
N LYS A 302 -22.09 20.52 17.49
CA LYS A 302 -22.35 20.46 18.94
C LYS A 302 -23.65 19.75 19.28
N GLU A 303 -24.29 19.10 18.30
CA GLU A 303 -25.57 18.45 18.54
C GLU A 303 -25.37 17.25 19.47
N PRO A 304 -26.30 17.04 20.43
CA PRO A 304 -26.23 15.91 21.34
C PRO A 304 -26.29 14.61 20.51
N GLU A 305 -25.44 13.65 20.84
CA GLU A 305 -25.61 12.26 20.43
C GLU A 305 -27.02 11.82 20.82
N ASN A 306 -27.96 11.86 19.88
CA ASN A 306 -29.30 11.38 20.12
C ASN A 306 -29.26 9.88 20.43
N GLU A 307 -30.20 9.50 21.29
CA GLU A 307 -30.26 8.32 22.12
C GLU A 307 -29.87 6.98 21.48
N LYS A 308 -29.27 6.15 22.35
CA LYS A 308 -28.96 4.73 22.13
C LYS A 308 -30.23 3.94 21.80
N THR A 309 -30.39 3.59 20.54
CA THR A 309 -31.18 2.43 20.08
C THR A 309 -30.34 1.67 19.05
N ASP A 310 -30.41 0.34 19.03
CA ASP A 310 -29.60 -0.57 18.19
C ASP A 310 -29.80 -0.38 16.66
N ASP A 311 -30.71 0.50 16.24
CA ASP A 311 -30.94 0.97 14.85
C ASP A 311 -30.31 2.35 14.55
N ALA A 312 -29.40 2.83 15.40
CA ALA A 312 -28.82 4.17 15.27
C ALA A 312 -27.96 4.34 14.01
N GLU A 313 -28.16 5.48 13.34
CA GLU A 313 -27.30 5.96 12.25
C GLU A 313 -25.82 5.83 12.62
N PRO A 314 -24.96 5.46 11.66
CA PRO A 314 -23.55 5.30 11.93
C PRO A 314 -22.93 6.59 12.47
N GLY A 315 -22.21 6.48 13.59
CA GLY A 315 -21.50 7.60 14.19
C GLY A 315 -20.40 8.11 13.25
N TRP A 316 -19.95 9.36 13.42
CA TRP A 316 -18.90 9.92 12.55
C TRP A 316 -17.61 9.09 12.52
N ILE A 317 -17.29 8.38 13.61
CA ILE A 317 -16.15 7.46 13.68
C ILE A 317 -16.33 6.26 12.76
N GLU A 318 -17.54 5.70 12.69
CA GLU A 318 -17.86 4.54 11.84
C GLU A 318 -17.74 4.94 10.36
N VAL A 319 -18.37 6.06 9.98
CA VAL A 319 -18.24 6.62 8.63
C VAL A 319 -16.78 6.92 8.28
N MET A 320 -16.01 7.48 9.21
CA MET A 320 -14.59 7.74 9.01
C MET A 320 -13.81 6.44 8.80
N VAL A 321 -14.07 5.39 9.58
CA VAL A 321 -13.41 4.08 9.42
C VAL A 321 -13.75 3.46 8.06
N GLU A 322 -15.00 3.51 7.62
CA GLU A 322 -15.42 3.02 6.30
C GLU A 322 -14.71 3.77 5.16
N ILE A 323 -14.60 5.10 5.26
CA ILE A 323 -13.81 5.91 4.32
C ILE A 323 -12.34 5.46 4.33
N LEU A 324 -11.73 5.22 5.50
CA LEU A 324 -10.35 4.76 5.57
C LEU A 324 -10.18 3.37 4.95
N LEU A 325 -11.14 2.46 5.15
CA LEU A 325 -11.12 1.11 4.57
C LEU A 325 -11.27 1.18 3.04
N SER A 326 -12.17 2.01 2.50
CA SER A 326 -12.33 2.20 1.06
C SER A 326 -11.06 2.77 0.42
N LEU A 327 -10.39 3.72 1.09
CA LEU A 327 -9.10 4.25 0.64
C LEU A 327 -7.96 3.22 0.71
N LEU A 328 -7.97 2.31 1.70
CA LEU A 328 -6.97 1.24 1.83
C LEU A 328 -7.15 0.13 0.80
N ALA A 329 -8.38 -0.11 0.33
CA ALA A 329 -8.68 -1.07 -0.73
C ALA A 329 -8.03 -0.66 -2.07
N GLN A 330 -7.75 0.62 -2.27
CA GLN A 330 -7.09 1.11 -3.48
C GLN A 330 -5.57 0.80 -3.47
N PRO A 331 -4.96 0.50 -4.63
CA PRO A 331 -3.53 0.24 -4.77
C PRO A 331 -2.73 1.56 -4.75
N SER A 332 -2.70 2.25 -3.60
CA SER A 332 -1.99 3.52 -3.43
C SER A 332 -1.24 3.59 -2.10
N LEU A 333 0.09 3.76 -2.19
CA LEU A 333 0.96 3.94 -1.03
C LEU A 333 0.67 5.25 -0.29
N LEU A 334 0.34 6.31 -1.03
CA LEU A 334 -0.07 7.60 -0.46
C LEU A 334 -1.34 7.44 0.38
N LEU A 335 -2.38 6.79 -0.17
CA LEU A 335 -3.63 6.55 0.56
C LEU A 335 -3.37 5.70 1.80
N ARG A 336 -2.60 4.61 1.69
CA ARG A 336 -2.21 3.78 2.83
C ARG A 336 -1.54 4.59 3.95
N ARG A 337 -0.57 5.43 3.60
CA ARG A 337 0.18 6.25 4.58
C ARG A 337 -0.71 7.30 5.24
N ILE A 338 -1.55 7.98 4.46
CA ILE A 338 -2.45 9.01 5.00
C ILE A 338 -3.52 8.36 5.86
N SER A 339 -4.11 7.25 5.44
CA SER A 339 -5.09 6.50 6.24
C SER A 339 -4.50 6.06 7.59
N LYS A 340 -3.26 5.54 7.63
CA LYS A 340 -2.56 5.21 8.89
C LYS A 340 -2.35 6.46 9.76
N SER A 341 -1.90 7.58 9.17
CA SER A 341 -1.69 8.85 9.89
C SER A 341 -2.98 9.41 10.49
N VAL A 342 -4.07 9.37 9.73
CA VAL A 342 -5.41 9.83 10.14
C VAL A 342 -5.95 8.92 11.23
N PHE A 343 -5.87 7.61 11.03
CA PHE A 343 -6.32 6.62 12.00
C PHE A 343 -5.67 6.81 13.37
N VAL A 344 -4.33 6.99 13.42
CA VAL A 344 -3.59 7.26 14.67
C VAL A 344 -4.14 8.48 15.42
N ARG A 345 -4.62 9.51 14.71
CA ARG A 345 -5.14 10.76 15.30
C ARG A 345 -6.58 10.63 15.80
N ILE A 346 -7.41 9.82 15.15
CA ILE A 346 -8.80 9.56 15.55
C ILE A 346 -8.93 8.37 16.51
N CYS A 347 -7.88 7.56 16.65
CA CYS A 347 -7.81 6.36 17.47
C CYS A 347 -8.35 6.53 18.91
N PRO A 348 -8.15 7.66 19.62
CA PRO A 348 -8.74 7.86 20.95
C PRO A 348 -10.27 7.89 20.99
N ASN A 349 -10.92 8.13 19.84
CA ASN A 349 -12.37 8.19 19.69
C ASN A 349 -12.96 6.88 19.14
N LEU A 350 -12.16 5.83 18.95
CA LEU A 350 -12.63 4.59 18.32
C LEU A 350 -13.72 3.90 19.15
N THR A 351 -14.86 3.61 18.53
CA THR A 351 -15.99 2.87 19.13
C THR A 351 -15.84 1.37 18.89
N LYS A 352 -16.60 0.55 19.64
CA LYS A 352 -16.63 -0.90 19.44
C LYS A 352 -17.09 -1.27 18.02
N ARG A 353 -18.12 -0.61 17.50
CA ARG A 353 -18.61 -0.81 16.12
C ARG A 353 -17.56 -0.42 15.08
N GLY A 354 -16.88 0.73 15.27
CA GLY A 354 -15.77 1.13 14.41
C GLY A 354 -14.61 0.13 14.40
N LEU A 355 -14.28 -0.48 15.54
CA LEU A 355 -13.29 -1.56 15.58
C LEU A 355 -13.80 -2.83 14.88
N GLN A 356 -15.08 -3.17 15.05
CA GLN A 356 -15.67 -4.34 14.40
C GLN A 356 -15.57 -4.24 12.87
N LEU A 357 -15.86 -3.08 12.28
CA LEU A 357 -15.70 -2.84 10.83
C LEU A 357 -14.28 -3.15 10.33
N ILE A 358 -13.24 -2.86 11.13
CA ILE A 358 -11.84 -3.18 10.81
C ILE A 358 -11.58 -4.69 10.93
N LEU A 359 -12.17 -5.33 11.93
CA LEU A 359 -12.00 -6.77 12.19
C LEU A 359 -12.74 -7.63 11.17
N ASP A 360 -13.91 -7.20 10.68
CA ASP A 360 -14.73 -7.92 9.70
C ASP A 360 -13.97 -8.10 8.38
N VAL A 361 -13.15 -7.13 7.98
CA VAL A 361 -12.26 -7.25 6.80
C VAL A 361 -11.25 -8.39 6.93
N LEU A 362 -10.84 -8.69 8.17
CA LEU A 362 -9.91 -9.78 8.48
C LEU A 362 -10.61 -11.12 8.72
N ASP A 363 -11.95 -11.17 8.68
CA ASP A 363 -12.66 -12.41 8.95
C ASP A 363 -12.35 -13.45 7.86
N PRO A 364 -11.79 -14.61 8.22
CA PRO A 364 -11.45 -15.67 7.28
C PRO A 364 -12.67 -16.35 6.64
N TYR A 365 -13.85 -16.26 7.27
CA TYR A 365 -15.05 -16.97 6.81
C TYR A 365 -15.78 -16.25 5.67
N GLU A 366 -15.59 -14.93 5.54
CA GLU A 366 -16.07 -14.17 4.37
C GLU A 366 -15.29 -14.56 3.10
N GLU A 367 -14.02 -14.98 3.21
CA GLU A 367 -13.19 -15.38 2.06
C GLU A 367 -13.70 -16.65 1.37
N GLN A 368 -14.10 -17.66 2.14
CA GLN A 368 -14.50 -18.97 1.60
C GLN A 368 -15.80 -18.88 0.78
N ASN A 369 -16.69 -17.96 1.12
CA ASN A 369 -17.95 -17.75 0.40
C ASN A 369 -17.74 -17.05 -0.95
N GLU A 370 -16.76 -16.16 -1.06
CA GLU A 370 -16.45 -15.45 -2.31
C GLU A 370 -15.58 -16.29 -3.26
N GLU A 371 -14.60 -17.02 -2.74
CA GLU A 371 -13.71 -17.86 -3.55
C GLU A 371 -14.46 -19.09 -4.10
N SER A 372 -15.44 -19.63 -3.36
CA SER A 372 -16.29 -20.72 -3.82
C SER A 372 -17.31 -20.30 -4.89
N ALA A 373 -17.70 -19.02 -4.96
CA ALA A 373 -18.62 -18.52 -5.98
C ALA A 373 -17.98 -18.38 -7.38
N VAL A 374 -16.66 -18.20 -7.45
CA VAL A 374 -15.93 -17.99 -8.72
C VAL A 374 -15.44 -19.30 -9.36
N VAL A 375 -15.37 -20.40 -8.59
CA VAL A 375 -14.86 -21.70 -9.07
C VAL A 375 -15.97 -22.62 -9.63
N VAL A 376 -17.24 -22.22 -9.59
CA VAL A 376 -18.35 -23.02 -10.14
C VAL A 376 -18.59 -22.69 -11.62
N MET A 377 -17.61 -22.94 -12.46
CA MET A 377 -17.88 -23.30 -13.86
C MET A 377 -16.77 -24.23 -14.36
N GLU A 378 -17.19 -25.47 -14.58
CA GLU A 378 -16.52 -26.59 -15.27
C GLU A 378 -15.69 -27.59 -14.45
N GLU A 379 -16.45 -28.58 -13.98
CA GLU A 379 -16.35 -30.00 -14.30
C GLU A 379 -15.32 -30.92 -13.61
N SER A 380 -15.91 -31.99 -13.08
CA SER A 380 -15.37 -33.09 -12.29
C SER A 380 -14.35 -33.97 -13.01
N GLY A 381 -13.23 -34.29 -12.36
CA GLY A 381 -12.38 -35.40 -12.80
C GLY A 381 -11.07 -35.62 -12.04
N LYS A 382 -11.09 -36.60 -11.13
CA LYS A 382 -9.94 -37.38 -10.59
C LYS A 382 -8.97 -36.73 -9.57
N LYS A 383 -9.17 -37.19 -8.33
CA LYS A 383 -8.18 -37.36 -7.25
C LYS A 383 -6.92 -38.09 -7.72
N ILE A 384 -5.73 -37.55 -7.44
CA ILE A 384 -4.52 -38.35 -7.19
C ILE A 384 -3.79 -37.80 -5.95
N LYS A 385 -3.30 -38.75 -5.16
CA LYS A 385 -2.81 -38.66 -3.78
C LYS A 385 -1.41 -38.04 -3.66
N SER A 386 -1.19 -37.49 -2.47
CA SER A 386 0.02 -36.97 -1.85
C SER A 386 1.25 -37.89 -1.85
N ALA A 387 2.44 -37.26 -1.84
CA ALA A 387 3.65 -37.78 -1.21
C ALA A 387 4.50 -36.61 -0.65
N GLN A 388 4.79 -36.66 0.65
CA GLN A 388 5.83 -35.91 1.39
C GLN A 388 7.22 -36.52 1.04
N ASP A 389 8.40 -35.89 1.21
CA ASP A 389 8.95 -35.32 2.44
C ASP A 389 10.35 -34.68 2.23
N ALA A 390 10.73 -33.75 3.14
CA ALA A 390 12.07 -33.37 3.68
C ALA A 390 13.20 -32.76 2.79
N ASP A 391 14.14 -31.90 3.24
CA ASP A 391 14.37 -30.95 4.36
C ASP A 391 15.74 -30.24 4.09
N GLU A 392 16.09 -29.22 4.87
CA GLU A 392 17.41 -28.59 5.16
C GLU A 392 17.83 -27.22 4.55
N GLU A 393 17.61 -26.19 5.39
CA GLU A 393 18.54 -25.20 5.97
C GLU A 393 19.43 -24.26 5.11
N GLY A 394 19.18 -22.94 5.28
CA GLY A 394 20.14 -22.03 5.92
C GLY A 394 20.98 -21.08 5.05
N SER A 395 20.64 -19.77 5.03
CA SER A 395 21.55 -18.66 5.41
C SER A 395 20.96 -17.28 5.06
N GLU A 396 21.17 -16.33 5.98
CA GLU A 396 20.77 -14.92 5.94
C GLU A 396 21.50 -14.08 4.87
N GLY A 397 20.86 -12.98 4.47
CA GLY A 397 21.45 -11.91 3.67
C GLY A 397 20.45 -10.81 3.30
N SER A 398 20.24 -9.85 4.21
CA SER A 398 19.46 -8.64 4.02
C SER A 398 20.09 -7.74 2.93
N SER A 399 19.30 -7.35 1.91
CA SER A 399 19.38 -6.01 1.31
C SER A 399 18.08 -5.66 0.60
N ASP A 400 17.54 -4.52 1.01
CA ASP A 400 16.32 -3.85 0.59
C ASP A 400 16.61 -3.03 -0.67
N GLU A 401 16.09 -3.43 -1.84
CA GLU A 401 15.93 -2.53 -2.98
C GLU A 401 14.59 -2.78 -3.70
N ASN A 402 13.70 -1.82 -3.48
CA ASN A 402 12.40 -1.68 -4.10
C ASN A 402 12.59 -1.32 -5.59
N SER A 403 12.35 -2.27 -6.49
CA SER A 403 12.22 -2.04 -7.93
C SER A 403 10.98 -2.77 -8.44
N GLU A 404 9.89 -2.02 -8.59
CA GLU A 404 8.71 -2.48 -9.31
C GLU A 404 9.00 -2.52 -10.82
N GLU A 405 9.40 -3.67 -11.32
CA GLU A 405 9.17 -4.06 -12.72
C GLU A 405 8.69 -5.53 -12.72
N GLU A 406 7.38 -5.73 -12.59
CA GLU A 406 6.76 -7.02 -12.89
C GLU A 406 6.86 -7.29 -14.39
N ASN A 407 7.77 -8.18 -14.77
CA ASN A 407 7.67 -8.96 -16.00
C ASN A 407 8.32 -10.33 -15.78
N ASP A 408 7.74 -11.11 -14.87
CA ASP A 408 8.02 -12.53 -14.76
C ASP A 408 7.21 -13.27 -15.85
N SER A 409 7.69 -13.19 -17.09
CA SER A 409 7.38 -14.21 -18.10
C SER A 409 8.48 -15.28 -18.07
N GLY A 410 8.66 -15.88 -16.89
CA GLY A 410 9.39 -17.13 -16.73
C GLY A 410 8.57 -18.27 -17.33
N ASP A 411 9.13 -18.85 -18.38
CA ASP A 411 8.58 -19.90 -19.22
C ASP A 411 8.44 -21.21 -18.44
N GLU A 412 7.25 -21.46 -17.86
CA GLU A 412 6.78 -22.81 -17.58
C GLU A 412 5.84 -23.24 -18.71
N GLU A 413 6.40 -23.55 -19.88
CA GLU A 413 5.80 -24.52 -20.81
C GLU A 413 5.78 -25.90 -20.13
N LYS A 414 4.96 -26.05 -19.09
CA LYS A 414 4.41 -27.36 -18.78
C LYS A 414 3.57 -27.73 -19.99
N ASN A 415 3.89 -28.85 -20.62
CA ASN A 415 3.07 -29.51 -21.63
C ASN A 415 1.66 -29.68 -21.07
N GLU A 416 0.81 -28.66 -21.21
CA GLU A 416 -0.62 -28.80 -21.02
C GLU A 416 -1.07 -29.82 -22.06
N GLU A 417 -1.65 -30.92 -21.57
CA GLU A 417 -2.20 -31.96 -22.42
C GLU A 417 -3.09 -31.28 -23.47
N VAL A 418 -2.70 -31.39 -24.74
CA VAL A 418 -3.43 -30.76 -25.84
C VAL A 418 -4.90 -31.12 -25.70
N ASP A 419 -5.76 -30.10 -25.64
CA ASP A 419 -7.20 -30.25 -25.49
C ASP A 419 -7.76 -31.29 -26.49
N ASP A 420 -8.43 -32.34 -26.00
CA ASP A 420 -8.98 -33.40 -26.85
C ASP A 420 -10.04 -32.87 -27.83
N ASN A 421 -10.67 -31.74 -27.49
CA ASN A 421 -11.55 -31.01 -28.40
C ASN A 421 -10.77 -30.37 -29.56
N PHE A 422 -9.59 -29.80 -29.30
CA PHE A 422 -8.71 -29.29 -30.36
C PHE A 422 -8.22 -30.43 -31.27
N ARG A 423 -7.86 -31.59 -30.70
CA ARG A 423 -7.51 -32.78 -31.49
C ARG A 423 -8.64 -33.21 -32.42
N SER A 424 -9.88 -33.22 -31.93
CA SER A 424 -11.05 -33.58 -32.72
C SER A 424 -11.35 -32.54 -33.81
N GLN A 425 -11.22 -31.24 -33.53
CA GLN A 425 -11.39 -30.18 -34.52
C GLN A 425 -10.31 -30.21 -35.60
N LEU A 426 -9.05 -30.45 -35.23
CA LEU A 426 -7.94 -30.62 -36.17
C LEU A 426 -8.15 -31.87 -37.04
N MET A 427 -8.57 -33.00 -36.44
CA MET A 427 -8.90 -34.22 -37.18
C MET A 427 -10.05 -33.99 -38.17
N ASN A 428 -11.09 -33.24 -37.79
CA ASN A 428 -12.20 -32.90 -38.69
C ASN A 428 -11.75 -32.02 -39.87
N VAL A 429 -10.85 -31.06 -39.65
CA VAL A 429 -10.29 -30.22 -40.73
C VAL A 429 -9.41 -31.04 -41.68
N LEU A 430 -8.62 -31.98 -41.15
CA LEU A 430 -7.80 -32.89 -41.95
C LEU A 430 -8.65 -33.93 -42.73
N GLN A 431 -9.77 -34.39 -42.16
CA GLN A 431 -10.73 -35.26 -42.85
C GLN A 431 -11.50 -34.50 -43.94
N ALA A 432 -11.91 -33.27 -43.67
CA ALA A 432 -12.62 -32.42 -44.65
C ALA A 432 -11.74 -32.01 -45.84
N GLY A 433 -10.41 -31.98 -45.67
CA GLY A 433 -9.43 -31.73 -46.73
C GLY A 433 -9.02 -32.96 -47.54
N ASN A 434 -9.70 -34.11 -47.39
CA ASN A 434 -9.36 -35.40 -48.03
C ASN A 434 -7.92 -35.92 -47.81
N VAL A 435 -7.18 -35.39 -46.82
CA VAL A 435 -5.80 -35.81 -46.52
C VAL A 435 -5.76 -37.16 -45.81
N LEU A 436 -6.79 -37.48 -45.03
CA LEU A 436 -6.94 -38.78 -44.36
C LEU A 436 -7.72 -39.74 -45.28
N VAL A 437 -7.09 -40.14 -46.39
CA VAL A 437 -7.58 -41.23 -47.24
C VAL A 437 -7.74 -42.47 -46.36
N ARG A 438 -8.97 -43.00 -46.26
CA ARG A 438 -9.23 -44.31 -45.64
C ARG A 438 -8.34 -45.32 -46.35
N GLU A 439 -7.53 -46.06 -45.60
CA GLU A 439 -6.79 -47.21 -46.12
C GLU A 439 -7.74 -48.10 -46.94
N GLY A 440 -7.63 -48.06 -48.28
CA GLY A 440 -8.37 -48.94 -49.17
C GLY A 440 -9.15 -48.34 -50.34
N ASP A 441 -8.86 -47.13 -50.83
CA ASP A 441 -9.33 -46.72 -52.17
C ASP A 441 -8.23 -45.98 -52.95
N GLU A 442 -7.73 -46.62 -54.02
CA GLU A 442 -6.74 -46.07 -54.97
C GLU A 442 -7.40 -45.03 -55.88
N SER A 443 -7.83 -43.90 -55.30
CA SER A 443 -8.25 -42.73 -56.07
C SER A 443 -7.14 -41.68 -55.99
N ASP A 444 -6.29 -41.70 -57.02
CA ASP A 444 -5.17 -40.80 -57.30
C ASP A 444 -5.69 -39.40 -57.73
N GLU A 445 -6.64 -38.85 -56.98
CA GLU A 445 -7.05 -37.45 -57.13
C GLU A 445 -5.99 -36.59 -56.42
N GLU A 446 -4.96 -36.20 -57.17
CA GLU A 446 -3.99 -35.18 -56.77
C GLU A 446 -4.76 -33.96 -56.24
N LEU A 447 -4.61 -33.66 -54.95
CA LEU A 447 -5.25 -32.51 -54.32
C LEU A 447 -4.83 -31.25 -55.09
N ASP A 448 -5.80 -30.57 -55.70
CA ASP A 448 -5.61 -29.30 -56.39
C ASP A 448 -4.90 -28.29 -55.47
N ASP A 449 -3.96 -27.49 -56.02
CA ASP A 449 -3.14 -26.54 -55.26
C ASP A 449 -4.03 -25.56 -54.45
N GLU A 450 -5.20 -25.21 -54.99
CA GLU A 450 -6.20 -24.37 -54.32
C GLU A 450 -6.81 -25.05 -53.08
N ALA A 451 -7.02 -26.37 -53.13
CA ALA A 451 -7.54 -27.15 -52.00
C ALA A 451 -6.49 -27.26 -50.88
N MET A 452 -5.21 -27.40 -51.23
CA MET A 452 -4.10 -27.41 -50.27
C MET A 452 -3.97 -26.05 -49.54
N MET A 453 -4.09 -24.93 -50.26
CA MET A 453 -4.09 -23.60 -49.65
C MET A 453 -5.33 -23.34 -48.77
N ALA A 454 -6.50 -23.82 -49.18
CA ALA A 454 -7.72 -23.74 -48.36
C ALA A 454 -7.58 -24.51 -47.04
N LEU A 455 -6.95 -25.70 -47.09
CA LEU A 455 -6.67 -26.50 -45.91
C LEU A 455 -5.67 -25.81 -44.96
N ASP A 456 -4.56 -25.29 -45.48
CA ASP A 456 -3.56 -24.55 -44.68
C ASP A 456 -4.18 -23.30 -44.01
N LYS A 457 -5.05 -22.58 -44.72
CA LYS A 457 -5.80 -21.45 -44.17
C LYS A 457 -6.74 -21.86 -43.03
N ASN A 458 -7.40 -23.00 -43.15
CA ASN A 458 -8.28 -23.53 -42.10
C ASN A 458 -7.49 -24.02 -40.87
N ILE A 459 -6.36 -24.68 -41.08
CA ILE A 459 -5.44 -25.10 -40.02
C ILE A 459 -4.88 -23.86 -39.30
N SER A 460 -4.41 -22.87 -40.05
CA SER A 460 -3.93 -21.60 -39.49
C SER A 460 -5.00 -20.86 -38.70
N ALA A 461 -6.26 -20.88 -39.14
CA ALA A 461 -7.39 -20.30 -38.40
C ALA A 461 -7.66 -21.04 -37.08
N LEU A 462 -7.61 -22.37 -37.08
CA LEU A 462 -7.75 -23.19 -35.85
C LEU A 462 -6.62 -22.92 -34.84
N PHE A 463 -5.37 -22.87 -35.28
CA PHE A 463 -4.25 -22.52 -34.40
C PHE A 463 -4.37 -21.08 -33.87
N ALA A 464 -4.80 -20.12 -34.69
CA ALA A 464 -5.05 -18.76 -34.24
C ALA A 464 -6.19 -18.69 -33.20
N GLU A 465 -7.23 -19.50 -33.34
CA GLU A 465 -8.31 -19.60 -32.36
C GLU A 465 -7.85 -20.27 -31.06
N GLN A 466 -7.11 -21.38 -31.15
CA GLN A 466 -6.55 -22.05 -29.98
C GLN A 466 -5.59 -21.13 -29.22
N GLN A 467 -4.71 -20.41 -29.93
CA GLN A 467 -3.82 -19.43 -29.32
C GLN A 467 -4.59 -18.33 -28.60
N LYS A 468 -5.70 -17.85 -29.17
CA LYS A 468 -6.59 -16.88 -28.50
C LYS A 468 -7.24 -17.47 -27.25
N ARG A 469 -7.68 -18.73 -27.28
CA ARG A 469 -8.27 -19.42 -26.11
C ARG A 469 -7.24 -19.63 -24.99
N ILE A 470 -6.02 -20.05 -25.32
CA ILE A 470 -4.92 -20.19 -24.36
C ILE A 470 -4.57 -18.83 -23.76
N GLN A 471 -4.46 -17.79 -24.59
CA GLN A 471 -4.19 -16.43 -24.10
C GLN A 471 -5.32 -15.93 -23.18
N ALA A 472 -6.59 -16.16 -23.53
CA ALA A 472 -7.72 -15.78 -22.69
C ALA A 472 -7.72 -16.53 -21.33
N LYS A 473 -7.40 -17.84 -21.32
CA LYS A 473 -7.23 -18.61 -20.07
C LYS A 473 -6.08 -18.07 -19.23
N LYS A 474 -4.95 -17.71 -19.86
CA LYS A 474 -3.80 -17.12 -19.19
C LYS A 474 -4.11 -15.75 -18.60
N ASP A 475 -4.83 -14.91 -19.35
CA ASP A 475 -5.25 -13.58 -18.92
C ASP A 475 -6.23 -13.66 -17.74
N GLU A 476 -7.20 -14.58 -17.78
CA GLU A 476 -8.15 -14.80 -16.69
C GLU A 476 -7.46 -15.33 -15.43
N LYS A 477 -6.57 -16.33 -15.56
CA LYS A 477 -5.73 -16.81 -14.45
C LYS A 477 -4.87 -15.69 -13.87
N GLY A 478 -4.32 -14.82 -14.73
CA GLY A 478 -3.58 -13.62 -14.33
C GLY A 478 -4.45 -12.61 -13.57
N ARG A 479 -5.69 -12.40 -14.01
CA ARG A 479 -6.67 -11.51 -13.36
C ARG A 479 -7.04 -12.01 -11.97
N ILE A 480 -7.39 -13.28 -11.84
CA ILE A 480 -7.73 -13.92 -10.55
C ILE A 480 -6.53 -13.82 -9.59
N ARG A 481 -5.31 -14.11 -10.07
CA ARG A 481 -4.10 -13.98 -9.26
C ARG A 481 -3.90 -12.55 -8.78
N LYS A 482 -4.03 -11.54 -9.66
CA LYS A 482 -3.93 -10.12 -9.29
C LYS A 482 -4.98 -9.71 -8.26
N GLU A 483 -6.21 -10.21 -8.39
CA GLU A 483 -7.28 -9.94 -7.43
C GLU A 483 -6.97 -10.54 -6.05
N LYS A 484 -6.49 -11.79 -6.00
CA LYS A 484 -6.01 -12.43 -4.75
C LYS A 484 -4.90 -11.61 -4.09
N ILE A 485 -3.94 -11.15 -4.90
CA ILE A 485 -2.83 -10.28 -4.45
C ILE A 485 -3.36 -8.99 -3.81
N LEU A 486 -4.29 -8.29 -4.49
CA LEU A 486 -4.86 -7.04 -4.01
C LEU A 486 -5.69 -7.23 -2.73
N ARG A 487 -6.46 -8.32 -2.63
CA ARG A 487 -7.22 -8.67 -1.42
C ARG A 487 -6.29 -8.89 -0.22
N ARG A 488 -5.18 -9.61 -0.42
CA ARG A 488 -4.18 -9.84 0.64
C ARG A 488 -3.44 -8.57 1.02
N ASP A 489 -3.05 -7.74 0.05
CA ASP A 489 -2.43 -6.44 0.33
C ASP A 489 -3.38 -5.52 1.11
N PHE A 490 -4.67 -5.50 0.77
CA PHE A 490 -5.69 -4.79 1.54
C PHE A 490 -5.75 -5.24 3.01
N LYS A 491 -5.70 -6.55 3.27
CA LYS A 491 -5.72 -7.09 4.64
C LYS A 491 -4.43 -6.78 5.39
N ILE A 492 -3.27 -6.80 4.71
CA ILE A 492 -1.99 -6.33 5.25
C ILE A 492 -2.04 -4.84 5.62
N LYS A 493 -2.73 -4.03 4.82
CA LYS A 493 -2.98 -2.60 5.09
C LYS A 493 -3.92 -2.40 6.28
N VAL A 494 -4.97 -3.20 6.41
CA VAL A 494 -5.88 -3.16 7.58
C VAL A 494 -5.15 -3.55 8.86
N LEU A 495 -4.23 -4.52 8.80
CA LEU A 495 -3.35 -4.84 9.93
C LEU A 495 -2.48 -3.66 10.38
N ASP A 496 -2.13 -2.71 9.49
CA ASP A 496 -1.44 -1.47 9.92
C ASP A 496 -2.31 -0.61 10.85
N LEU A 497 -3.63 -0.61 10.66
CA LEU A 497 -4.56 0.09 11.53
C LEU A 497 -4.64 -0.60 12.90
N ILE A 498 -4.73 -1.94 12.92
CA ILE A 498 -4.73 -2.70 14.18
C ILE A 498 -3.43 -2.49 14.95
N GLU A 499 -2.28 -2.57 14.29
CA GLU A 499 -0.99 -2.29 14.91
C GLU A 499 -0.97 -0.86 15.49
N ALA A 500 -1.43 0.13 14.73
CA ALA A 500 -1.51 1.52 15.20
C ALA A 500 -2.42 1.66 16.43
N PHE A 501 -3.56 0.95 16.45
CA PHE A 501 -4.47 0.92 17.60
C PHE A 501 -3.79 0.33 18.84
N LEU A 502 -3.15 -0.84 18.72
CA LEU A 502 -2.48 -1.52 19.83
C LEU A 502 -1.35 -0.68 20.43
N VAL A 503 -0.59 0.02 19.59
CA VAL A 503 0.53 0.86 20.04
C VAL A 503 0.06 2.15 20.70
N LYS A 504 -1.04 2.75 20.23
CA LYS A 504 -1.52 4.06 20.71
C LYS A 504 -2.55 3.96 21.85
N GLN A 505 -3.34 2.89 21.88
CA GLN A 505 -4.46 2.69 22.80
C GLN A 505 -4.34 1.36 23.54
N SER A 506 -3.12 0.96 23.94
CA SER A 506 -2.88 -0.26 24.73
C SER A 506 -3.63 -0.31 26.07
N GLU A 507 -4.13 0.83 26.55
CA GLU A 507 -4.90 0.94 27.79
C GLU A 507 -6.42 0.77 27.58
N ASN A 508 -6.90 0.76 26.33
CA ASN A 508 -8.32 0.64 26.02
C ASN A 508 -8.79 -0.83 26.14
N PRO A 509 -9.92 -1.13 26.82
CA PRO A 509 -10.49 -2.48 26.89
C PRO A 509 -10.78 -3.15 25.53
N LEU A 510 -11.01 -2.37 24.48
CA LEU A 510 -11.25 -2.89 23.12
C LEU A 510 -10.09 -3.73 22.57
N VAL A 511 -8.89 -3.64 23.16
CA VAL A 511 -7.74 -4.51 22.83
C VAL A 511 -8.07 -6.00 23.00
N PHE A 512 -8.97 -6.36 23.94
CA PHE A 512 -9.34 -7.76 24.15
C PHE A 512 -10.16 -8.33 22.98
N ASP A 513 -10.96 -7.50 22.30
CA ASP A 513 -11.78 -7.91 21.16
C ASP A 513 -10.93 -8.26 19.93
N ILE A 514 -9.67 -7.83 19.88
CA ILE A 514 -8.71 -8.09 18.79
C ILE A 514 -8.06 -9.47 18.92
N ILE A 515 -7.98 -10.03 20.13
CA ILE A 515 -7.22 -11.25 20.42
C ILE A 515 -7.76 -12.45 19.63
N GLU A 516 -9.07 -12.67 19.67
CA GLU A 516 -9.68 -13.83 19.00
C GLU A 516 -9.65 -13.73 17.47
N PRO A 517 -9.99 -12.60 16.84
CA PRO A 517 -9.84 -12.41 15.39
C PRO A 517 -8.41 -12.66 14.88
N LEU A 518 -7.38 -12.11 15.53
CA LEU A 518 -5.99 -12.34 15.09
C LEU A 518 -5.57 -13.81 15.23
N LEU A 519 -6.04 -14.51 16.26
CA LEU A 519 -5.78 -15.94 16.43
C LEU A 519 -6.44 -16.78 15.32
N ARG A 520 -7.67 -16.43 14.91
CA ARG A 520 -8.36 -17.09 13.78
C ARG A 520 -7.61 -16.90 12.47
N VAL A 521 -7.11 -15.69 12.20
CA VAL A 521 -6.30 -15.41 11.00
C VAL A 521 -5.01 -16.24 11.01
N ILE A 522 -4.29 -16.30 12.14
CA ILE A 522 -3.07 -17.12 12.26
C ILE A 522 -3.37 -18.60 12.03
N GLU A 523 -4.48 -19.10 12.57
CA GLU A 523 -4.91 -20.49 12.40
C GLU A 523 -5.19 -20.83 10.92
N GLN A 524 -5.93 -19.99 10.21
CA GLN A 524 -6.23 -20.22 8.79
C GLN A 524 -4.99 -20.10 7.92
N CYS A 525 -4.19 -19.04 8.06
CA CYS A 525 -3.01 -18.84 7.23
C CYS A 525 -1.93 -19.92 7.42
N MET A 526 -1.90 -20.59 8.58
CA MET A 526 -1.02 -21.74 8.83
C MET A 526 -1.53 -23.04 8.19
N THR A 527 -2.79 -23.08 7.74
CA THR A 527 -3.39 -24.22 7.02
C THR A 527 -3.45 -24.03 5.51
N SER A 528 -3.23 -22.81 5.01
CA SER A 528 -3.25 -22.44 3.59
C SER A 528 -1.91 -22.73 2.89
N ASP A 529 -1.94 -22.82 1.55
CA ASP A 529 -0.76 -23.04 0.71
C ASP A 529 0.35 -21.97 0.93
N SER A 530 1.61 -22.38 0.72
CA SER A 530 2.81 -21.58 0.97
C SER A 530 3.09 -20.51 -0.09
N ASP A 531 2.08 -19.72 -0.46
CA ASP A 531 2.27 -18.54 -1.30
C ASP A 531 3.04 -17.46 -0.52
N LYS A 532 4.00 -16.78 -1.16
CA LYS A 532 4.81 -15.71 -0.51
C LYS A 532 3.96 -14.67 0.21
N GLN A 533 2.79 -14.34 -0.34
CA GLN A 533 1.88 -13.34 0.24
C GLN A 533 1.10 -13.84 1.46
N GLU A 534 0.76 -15.14 1.50
CA GLU A 534 0.18 -15.76 2.68
C GLU A 534 1.22 -15.76 3.82
N VAL A 535 2.48 -16.04 3.48
CA VAL A 535 3.60 -15.97 4.42
C VAL A 535 3.79 -14.55 4.95
N ASP A 536 3.80 -13.53 4.08
CA ASP A 536 3.96 -12.13 4.50
C ASP A 536 2.79 -11.66 5.39
N PHE A 537 1.56 -12.02 5.04
CA PHE A 537 0.36 -11.71 5.83
C PHE A 537 0.40 -12.41 7.20
N LEU A 538 0.76 -13.69 7.24
CA LEU A 538 0.93 -14.45 8.46
C LEU A 538 2.04 -13.88 9.34
N GLN A 539 3.21 -13.60 8.77
CA GLN A 539 4.37 -13.04 9.48
C GLN A 539 4.01 -11.69 10.10
N LYS A 540 3.29 -10.83 9.37
CA LYS A 540 2.81 -9.56 9.90
C LYS A 540 1.81 -9.75 11.03
N THR A 541 0.82 -10.61 10.85
CA THR A 541 -0.20 -10.92 11.88
C THR A 541 0.45 -11.46 13.16
N ALA A 542 1.36 -12.43 13.01
CA ALA A 542 2.12 -13.00 14.11
C ALA A 542 3.01 -11.98 14.82
N ASN A 543 3.66 -11.08 14.07
CA ASN A 543 4.48 -10.01 14.64
C ASN A 543 3.64 -9.03 15.45
N ILE A 544 2.48 -8.60 14.94
CA ILE A 544 1.55 -7.72 15.67
C ILE A 544 1.07 -8.41 16.95
N PHE A 545 0.63 -9.67 16.84
CA PHE A 545 0.16 -10.45 17.97
C PHE A 545 1.26 -10.63 19.04
N ARG A 546 2.47 -11.02 18.66
CA ARG A 546 3.56 -11.30 19.61
C ARG A 546 4.15 -10.03 20.20
N ASN A 547 4.46 -9.03 19.36
CA ASN A 547 5.24 -7.87 19.75
C ASN A 547 4.35 -6.71 20.22
N SER A 548 3.30 -6.40 19.47
CA SER A 548 2.43 -5.24 19.72
C SER A 548 1.32 -5.54 20.73
N LEU A 549 0.90 -6.81 20.87
CA LEU A 549 -0.08 -7.24 21.88
C LEU A 549 0.59 -7.94 23.08
N CYS A 550 1.14 -9.15 22.92
CA CYS A 550 1.61 -9.97 24.05
C CYS A 550 2.82 -9.38 24.80
N ARG A 551 3.75 -8.73 24.08
CA ARG A 551 4.98 -8.14 24.64
C ARG A 551 4.88 -6.63 24.86
N ALA A 552 3.69 -6.04 24.71
CA ALA A 552 3.49 -4.61 24.94
C ALA A 552 3.94 -4.19 26.34
N LYS A 553 4.59 -3.03 26.45
CA LYS A 553 5.01 -2.48 27.75
C LYS A 553 3.81 -1.99 28.56
N GLN A 554 2.85 -1.39 27.87
CA GLN A 554 1.61 -0.86 28.43
C GLN A 554 0.47 -1.84 28.17
N TYR A 555 -0.48 -1.92 29.09
CA TYR A 555 -1.65 -2.80 29.03
C TYR A 555 -2.82 -2.15 29.78
N CYS A 556 -4.04 -2.63 29.55
CA CYS A 556 -5.25 -2.09 30.18
C CYS A 556 -5.18 -2.17 31.71
N LYS A 557 -5.25 -1.00 32.36
CA LYS A 557 -5.12 -0.85 33.82
C LYS A 557 -6.45 -0.82 34.59
N ARG A 558 -7.59 -0.79 33.90
CA ARG A 558 -8.92 -0.64 34.49
C ARG A 558 -9.79 -1.84 34.16
N VAL A 559 -9.52 -2.95 34.83
CA VAL A 559 -10.06 -4.28 34.49
C VAL A 559 -11.01 -4.82 35.57
N GLY A 560 -11.24 -4.08 36.66
CA GLY A 560 -12.06 -4.52 37.79
C GLY A 560 -13.45 -5.02 37.40
N ALA A 561 -14.14 -4.33 36.48
CA ALA A 561 -15.47 -4.71 35.99
C ALA A 561 -15.47 -5.94 35.06
N LEU A 562 -14.35 -6.19 34.35
CA LEU A 562 -14.19 -7.26 33.36
C LEU A 562 -13.53 -8.51 33.94
N LYS A 563 -13.29 -8.55 35.26
CA LYS A 563 -12.54 -9.63 35.91
C LYS A 563 -13.10 -11.01 35.57
N LYS A 564 -14.42 -11.21 35.66
CA LYS A 564 -15.06 -12.52 35.40
C LYS A 564 -14.88 -12.93 33.93
N ASP A 565 -15.22 -12.03 33.02
CA ASP A 565 -15.15 -12.27 31.57
C ASP A 565 -13.73 -12.59 31.12
N LEU A 566 -12.71 -11.94 31.69
CA LEU A 566 -11.32 -12.25 31.39
C LEU A 566 -10.86 -13.61 31.91
N HIS A 567 -11.33 -14.06 33.08
CA HIS A 567 -11.02 -15.41 33.56
C HIS A 567 -11.70 -16.48 32.68
N ASP A 568 -12.94 -16.23 32.27
CA ASP A 568 -13.66 -17.10 31.32
C ASP A 568 -12.95 -17.10 29.94
N PHE A 569 -12.34 -15.97 29.55
CA PHE A 569 -11.56 -15.87 28.33
C PHE A 569 -10.23 -16.63 28.41
N VAL A 570 -9.50 -16.53 29.52
CA VAL A 570 -8.29 -17.35 29.78
C VAL A 570 -8.62 -18.84 29.68
N GLU A 571 -9.70 -19.26 30.32
CA GLU A 571 -10.16 -20.65 30.29
C GLU A 571 -10.46 -21.12 28.86
N ARG A 572 -11.14 -20.29 28.07
CA ARG A 572 -11.44 -20.57 26.66
C ARG A 572 -10.17 -20.71 25.82
N LEU A 573 -9.20 -19.82 25.99
CA LEU A 573 -7.95 -19.82 25.25
C LEU A 573 -7.08 -21.04 25.57
N VAL A 574 -6.96 -21.41 26.85
CA VAL A 574 -6.20 -22.62 27.24
C VAL A 574 -6.91 -23.88 26.75
N LYS A 575 -8.24 -23.97 26.87
CA LYS A 575 -9.01 -25.10 26.32
C LYS A 575 -8.86 -25.22 24.79
N LYS A 576 -8.81 -24.10 24.05
CA LYS A 576 -8.53 -24.11 22.61
C LYS A 576 -7.09 -24.56 22.33
N ALA A 577 -6.09 -24.02 23.04
CA ALA A 577 -4.68 -24.45 22.91
C ALA A 577 -4.49 -25.96 23.09
N CYS A 578 -5.22 -26.58 24.04
CA CYS A 578 -5.20 -28.03 24.26
C CYS A 578 -5.85 -28.87 23.15
N LYS A 579 -6.72 -28.27 22.32
CA LYS A 579 -7.49 -28.97 21.27
C LYS A 579 -6.83 -28.91 19.89
N HIS A 580 -5.95 -27.95 19.62
CA HIS A 580 -5.29 -27.84 18.33
C HIS A 580 -4.33 -29.02 18.08
N THR A 581 -4.09 -29.31 16.80
CA THR A 581 -3.17 -30.35 16.32
C THR A 581 -1.75 -29.82 16.14
N HIS A 582 -1.62 -28.54 15.73
CA HIS A 582 -0.33 -27.90 15.46
C HIS A 582 0.20 -27.17 16.68
N SER A 583 1.44 -27.49 17.06
CA SER A 583 2.10 -26.87 18.21
C SER A 583 2.38 -25.37 18.03
N SER A 584 2.64 -24.92 16.79
CA SER A 584 2.81 -23.52 16.43
C SER A 584 1.56 -22.69 16.74
N VAL A 585 0.38 -23.14 16.34
CA VAL A 585 -0.90 -22.48 16.61
C VAL A 585 -1.21 -22.50 18.12
N ALA A 586 -1.01 -23.64 18.78
CA ALA A 586 -1.20 -23.77 20.22
C ALA A 586 -0.32 -22.78 21.03
N LEU A 587 0.90 -22.48 20.56
CA LEU A 587 1.79 -21.47 21.15
C LEU A 587 1.18 -20.07 21.15
N TYR A 588 0.47 -19.67 20.10
CA TYR A 588 -0.19 -18.36 20.04
C TYR A 588 -1.37 -18.27 21.02
N TYR A 589 -2.23 -19.29 21.06
CA TYR A 589 -3.34 -19.35 22.04
C TYR A 589 -2.83 -19.35 23.49
N PHE A 590 -1.74 -20.06 23.77
CA PHE A 590 -1.12 -20.04 25.08
C PHE A 590 -0.47 -18.69 25.40
N SER A 591 0.21 -18.06 24.44
CA SER A 591 0.76 -16.71 24.60
C SER A 591 -0.33 -15.66 24.86
N ALA A 592 -1.50 -15.80 24.23
CA ALA A 592 -2.69 -15.00 24.52
C ALA A 592 -3.11 -15.14 25.99
N SER A 593 -3.15 -16.39 26.48
CA SER A 593 -3.51 -16.67 27.87
C SER A 593 -2.51 -16.04 28.85
N LEU A 594 -1.20 -16.12 28.56
CA LEU A 594 -0.16 -15.46 29.38
C LEU A 594 -0.27 -13.93 29.37
N TYR A 595 -0.68 -13.33 28.25
CA TYR A 595 -0.94 -11.90 28.18
C TYR A 595 -2.11 -11.52 29.10
N LEU A 596 -3.23 -12.25 29.06
CA LEU A 596 -4.37 -12.00 29.96
C LEU A 596 -4.00 -12.21 31.43
N LEU A 597 -3.16 -13.20 31.76
CA LEU A 597 -2.63 -13.37 33.12
C LEU A 597 -1.81 -12.17 33.57
N ARG A 598 -0.96 -11.61 32.67
CA ARG A 598 -0.18 -10.41 32.96
C ARG A 598 -1.10 -9.22 33.24
N VAL A 599 -2.16 -9.07 32.47
CA VAL A 599 -3.18 -8.02 32.68
C VAL A 599 -3.92 -8.21 34.01
N LEU A 600 -4.33 -9.44 34.34
CA LEU A 600 -5.05 -9.73 35.58
C LEU A 600 -4.17 -9.54 36.82
N LYS A 601 -2.90 -9.97 36.78
CA LYS A 601 -1.93 -9.77 37.88
C LYS A 601 -1.53 -8.30 38.05
N GLY A 602 -1.38 -7.58 36.95
CA GLY A 602 -0.93 -6.18 36.94
C GLY A 602 -1.96 -5.17 37.46
N ASN A 603 -3.21 -5.57 37.63
CA ASN A 603 -4.30 -4.71 38.07
C ASN A 603 -4.68 -4.96 39.53
N THR A 604 -4.58 -3.95 40.38
CA THR A 604 -5.08 -4.02 41.76
C THR A 604 -6.59 -3.78 41.77
N SER A 605 -7.38 -4.65 42.41
CA SER A 605 -8.82 -4.39 42.56
C SER A 605 -9.02 -3.13 43.41
N ASP A 606 -9.91 -2.22 43.00
CA ASP A 606 -10.24 -0.95 43.69
C ASP A 606 -10.81 -1.09 45.12
N LYS A 607 -10.72 -2.26 45.75
CA LYS A 607 -11.19 -2.49 47.13
C LYS A 607 -10.27 -1.93 48.23
N SER A 608 -9.21 -1.19 47.89
CA SER A 608 -8.38 -0.47 48.89
C SER A 608 -8.41 1.05 48.67
N SER A 609 -9.61 1.63 48.64
CA SER A 609 -9.79 3.07 48.85
C SER A 609 -10.76 3.32 50.02
N ALA A 610 -10.34 2.92 51.21
CA ALA A 610 -10.83 3.50 52.46
C ALA A 610 -9.61 3.91 53.30
N PRO A 611 -9.37 5.22 53.52
CA PRO A 611 -8.36 5.65 54.49
C PRO A 611 -8.89 5.31 55.88
N THR A 612 -8.41 4.19 56.44
CA THR A 612 -8.59 3.93 57.87
C THR A 612 -7.47 4.67 58.60
N PRO A 613 -7.75 5.55 59.57
CA PRO A 613 -6.71 6.32 60.23
C PRO A 613 -5.75 5.41 61.01
N LEU A 614 -4.46 5.59 60.76
CA LEU A 614 -3.35 4.97 61.50
C LEU A 614 -3.43 5.31 63.00
N PRO A 615 -3.12 4.37 63.90
CA PRO A 615 -2.41 4.69 65.13
C PRO A 615 -0.90 4.61 64.87
N GLU A 616 -0.21 5.67 65.31
CA GLU A 616 1.24 5.82 65.29
C GLU A 616 1.95 4.64 65.99
N LYS A 617 2.97 4.08 65.35
CA LYS A 617 4.38 4.10 65.82
C LYS A 617 5.24 2.98 65.20
N GLN A 618 6.40 3.44 64.72
CA GLN A 618 7.72 2.82 64.76
C GLN A 618 8.21 1.89 63.65
N SER A 619 9.34 2.37 63.11
CA SER A 619 10.55 1.71 62.62
C SER A 619 10.58 1.10 61.23
N ASP A 620 11.38 1.80 60.42
CA ASP A 620 12.05 1.44 59.18
C ASP A 620 12.53 -0.02 59.09
N ALA A 621 11.93 -0.77 58.16
CA ALA A 621 12.60 -1.76 57.32
C ALA A 621 11.67 -2.22 56.17
N VAL A 622 11.99 -1.77 54.95
CA VAL A 622 11.66 -2.40 53.64
C VAL A 622 10.18 -2.59 53.25
N PRO A 623 9.67 -1.83 52.26
CA PRO A 623 8.45 -2.20 51.54
C PRO A 623 8.70 -2.65 50.08
N GLN A 624 9.86 -3.24 49.75
CA GLN A 624 10.11 -3.82 48.41
C GLN A 624 9.62 -5.27 48.26
N ALA A 625 9.38 -6.00 49.34
CA ALA A 625 8.92 -7.40 49.29
C ALA A 625 7.37 -7.53 49.18
N ALA A 626 6.60 -6.57 49.70
CA ALA A 626 5.14 -6.66 49.73
C ALA A 626 4.45 -6.35 48.38
N GLN A 627 5.12 -5.64 47.46
CA GLN A 627 4.60 -5.38 46.11
C GLN A 627 4.73 -6.55 45.15
N LEU A 628 5.59 -7.55 45.44
CA LEU A 628 5.82 -8.71 44.57
C LEU A 628 4.76 -9.82 44.71
N LEU A 629 3.99 -9.83 45.81
CA LEU A 629 3.01 -10.87 46.15
C LEU A 629 1.55 -10.46 45.94
N SER A 630 1.27 -9.21 45.54
CA SER A 630 -0.09 -8.80 45.19
C SER A 630 -0.53 -9.52 43.91
N THR A 631 -1.40 -10.52 44.03
CA THR A 631 -2.05 -11.20 42.91
C THR A 631 -3.05 -10.30 42.17
N GLY A 632 -3.25 -9.06 42.62
CA GLY A 632 -4.06 -8.08 41.91
C GLY A 632 -5.50 -8.57 41.74
N CYS A 633 -5.97 -8.62 40.49
CA CYS A 633 -7.27 -9.14 40.11
C CYS A 633 -7.25 -10.64 39.77
N LEU A 634 -6.09 -11.30 39.80
CA LEU A 634 -5.92 -12.71 39.43
C LEU A 634 -6.49 -13.65 40.49
N ASP A 635 -7.37 -14.56 40.06
CA ASP A 635 -7.80 -15.71 40.85
C ASP A 635 -6.80 -16.86 40.62
N VAL A 636 -5.81 -16.95 41.54
CA VAL A 636 -4.72 -17.92 41.43
C VAL A 636 -5.22 -19.35 41.52
N GLU A 637 -6.25 -19.63 42.32
CA GLU A 637 -6.77 -20.99 42.46
C GLU A 637 -7.44 -21.47 41.18
N ARG A 638 -8.32 -20.63 40.61
CA ARG A 638 -9.00 -20.93 39.35
C ARG A 638 -8.01 -21.16 38.21
N VAL A 639 -7.01 -20.29 38.11
CA VAL A 639 -5.99 -20.36 37.05
C VAL A 639 -5.03 -21.54 37.27
N ALA A 640 -4.63 -21.82 38.51
CA ALA A 640 -3.73 -22.94 38.81
C ALA A 640 -4.35 -24.29 38.47
N VAL A 641 -5.65 -24.48 38.70
CA VAL A 641 -6.38 -25.69 38.29
C VAL A 641 -6.33 -25.85 36.77
N LEU A 642 -6.65 -24.78 36.03
CA LEU A 642 -6.65 -24.76 34.57
C LEU A 642 -5.28 -25.14 33.96
N TYR A 643 -4.19 -24.50 34.41
CA TYR A 643 -2.86 -24.80 33.88
C TYR A 643 -2.31 -26.15 34.36
N ARG A 644 -2.74 -26.63 35.54
CA ARG A 644 -2.44 -27.99 36.00
C ARG A 644 -3.08 -29.03 35.09
N GLU A 645 -4.35 -28.87 34.74
CA GLU A 645 -5.03 -29.75 33.79
C GLU A 645 -4.33 -29.75 32.42
N ALA A 646 -3.93 -28.57 31.92
CA ALA A 646 -3.17 -28.46 30.67
C ALA A 646 -1.80 -29.17 30.76
N LEU A 647 -1.10 -29.04 31.88
CA LEU A 647 0.18 -29.72 32.12
C LEU A 647 0.02 -31.24 32.24
N THR A 648 -1.03 -31.72 32.90
CA THR A 648 -1.37 -33.15 32.94
C THR A 648 -1.64 -33.67 31.54
N GLN A 649 -2.35 -32.94 30.68
CA GLN A 649 -2.57 -33.35 29.30
C GLN A 649 -1.27 -33.45 28.48
N LEU A 650 -0.30 -32.57 28.72
CA LEU A 650 1.03 -32.66 28.10
C LEU A 650 1.73 -33.99 28.44
N PHE A 651 1.71 -34.40 29.72
CA PHE A 651 2.38 -35.63 30.15
C PHE A 651 1.57 -36.91 29.89
N SER A 652 0.24 -36.82 29.79
CA SER A 652 -0.64 -37.98 29.60
C SER A 652 -0.93 -38.32 28.13
N LYS A 653 -0.83 -37.37 27.19
CA LYS A 653 -1.13 -37.61 25.76
C LYS A 653 0.15 -37.66 24.92
N ARG A 654 0.35 -38.73 24.14
CA ARG A 654 1.51 -38.88 23.23
C ARG A 654 1.58 -37.85 22.10
N LYS A 655 0.45 -37.29 21.66
CA LYS A 655 0.34 -36.26 20.60
C LYS A 655 -0.33 -35.00 21.15
N SER A 656 0.32 -34.35 22.12
CA SER A 656 -0.12 -33.04 22.61
C SER A 656 0.46 -31.93 21.75
N ALA A 657 -0.33 -30.89 21.43
CA ALA A 657 0.18 -29.70 20.76
C ALA A 657 0.93 -28.74 21.72
N LEU A 658 0.78 -28.93 23.04
CA LEU A 658 1.51 -28.16 24.04
C LEU A 658 2.97 -28.62 24.09
N THR A 659 3.89 -27.71 24.42
CA THR A 659 5.33 -27.98 24.53
C THR A 659 5.88 -27.56 25.88
N SER A 660 7.03 -28.14 26.29
CA SER A 660 7.64 -27.78 27.57
C SER A 660 8.16 -26.33 27.60
N SER A 661 8.46 -25.74 26.44
CA SER A 661 8.87 -24.34 26.32
C SER A 661 7.75 -23.38 26.71
N MET A 662 6.49 -23.71 26.40
CA MET A 662 5.31 -22.92 26.79
C MET A 662 5.17 -22.84 28.32
N PHE A 663 5.28 -23.97 29.01
CA PHE A 663 5.24 -24.00 30.47
C PHE A 663 6.49 -23.39 31.11
N SER A 664 7.66 -23.54 30.47
CA SER A 664 8.88 -22.85 30.90
C SER A 664 8.72 -21.32 30.85
N ASP A 665 8.03 -20.79 29.84
CA ASP A 665 7.72 -19.36 29.72
C ASP A 665 6.70 -18.91 30.79
N LEU A 666 5.68 -19.73 31.08
CA LEU A 666 4.76 -19.49 32.20
C LEU A 666 5.53 -19.36 33.53
N PHE A 667 6.39 -20.32 33.85
CA PHE A 667 7.16 -20.33 35.10
C PHE A 667 8.18 -19.19 35.19
N LYS A 668 8.83 -18.82 34.07
CA LYS A 668 9.76 -17.69 34.02
C LYS A 668 9.05 -16.34 34.21
N ARG A 669 7.87 -16.15 33.61
CA ARG A 669 7.14 -14.87 33.67
C ARG A 669 6.33 -14.70 34.95
N PHE A 670 5.89 -15.81 35.54
CA PHE A 670 5.09 -15.82 36.75
C PHE A 670 5.69 -16.80 37.77
N PRO A 671 6.87 -16.46 38.35
CA PRO A 671 7.39 -17.22 39.48
C PRO A 671 6.40 -17.10 40.64
N VAL A 672 6.10 -18.25 41.25
CA VAL A 672 5.28 -18.36 42.45
C VAL A 672 6.12 -17.99 43.66
#